data_AF-A0AAP0MSI3-F1
#
_entry.id   AF-A0AAP0MSI3-F1
#
_cell.length_a   1.000
_cell.length_b   1.000
_cell.length_c   1.000
_cell.angle_alpha   90.00
_cell.angle_beta   90.00
_cell.angle_gamma   90.00
#
_symmetry.space_group_name_H-M   'P 1'
#
loop_
_entity.id
_entity.type
_entity.pdbx_description
1 polymer ?
#
loop_
_entity_poly.entity_id
_entity_poly.type
_entity_poly.pdbx_seq_one_letter_code
_entity_poly.pdbx_strand_id
1 'polypeptide(L)'
;MSSLATKTHPLLNNLPPFLTWRALGFRTICSGRLGFAPCEPAPPTPAPFVAGTKVLETFKEEFEIGSRLITLETGKIARFANGAVVLGMDETKVLSTVTSSKGDSVRDFLPLTVDYQEKQFAQGVIPNTYMRREGAPKERELLVGRIIDRPIRPLFPAGFYHEVQVMASVLSSDGKQDPDVMAANATSAALMLSDIPWGGPIGMIRIGRICGQFIVNPTMDELSLSDLNLVYACTREKTLMIDVQAREISEKDLEAGLRLAHPEAVKYLEPQIRLAEKAGKQKKEYKLSMISEQTLEKVSNLAAARIEAVFTDPSYGKFERGEALDKIGQDVKKALEEECDEESLQVLPKAVDTVRKRVIRKRIIAEGVRVDGRQLDEVRPIYCESGNLPILHGSSLFSRGDTQVLCTVTLGAPAEAQRLESLVGPPTKRFMLHYSFPPFCINEVGKRVGLNRREVGHGTLAEKALLAVLPPENDFPYTVRVNSEVMASDGSTSMATVCGGSMALMDAGIPLQEHVAGVSVGLVSEVDPSTGEIKDYRILTDILGLEDHLGDMDFKIAGTRIGVTAIQLDIKPAGIPLDIICECLEHAHKGRLQILDHMEREISAPRTQDDRNSPRLATLKYDNDTLRRLIGPLGALKRKIEEETGGRISVSDGTLTVVAKNQSVMEKVLEKVDFIIGREIEVGGIYKGVVTSVKEYGAFVEFNGGQQGLLHVSELSHEPVSRVSDVVSVGQQLSLRCIGQDVRGNIKLSLKAVSPRPGTDVKGVVEGSVPVNKQATDVWASVGDVSNGQNPELPMRKNETPGVNSSTSSTPAVLIRSAAECDEEEKASGFSQSSKSTLKSTLASKSNSKPKKSTSQSDFFSSTNIQKSTSFSQREREKLAECLFGTEDGDEDNKGTRAEAIVSAKNLKLGTKVAAKVYQVRAHGLVLDLGGGIRGMYRFENNEKKDFVVGDELLVKCSSFTGKGIPVVSLVDS
;
A
#
# COMPACT_ATOMS: atom_id res chain seq x y z
N MET A 1 29.20 34.49 35.85
CA MET A 1 30.40 33.74 36.28
C MET A 1 31.20 33.45 35.01
N SER A 2 32.40 33.97 34.78
CA SER A 2 33.68 33.74 35.47
C SER A 2 34.17 32.28 35.37
N SER A 3 35.39 31.97 34.89
CA SER A 3 36.44 32.85 34.33
C SER A 3 37.65 32.08 33.77
N LEU A 4 38.41 32.75 32.89
CA LEU A 4 39.90 32.74 32.78
C LEU A 4 40.68 31.54 32.21
N ALA A 5 41.84 31.93 31.67
CA ALA A 5 43.11 31.20 31.49
C ALA A 5 43.30 30.27 30.25
N THR A 6 44.42 30.33 29.50
CA THR A 6 45.47 31.37 29.35
C THR A 6 46.29 31.17 28.05
N LYS A 7 46.88 32.27 27.54
CA LYS A 7 48.23 32.47 26.90
C LYS A 7 49.01 31.22 26.39
N THR A 8 49.73 31.22 25.26
CA THR A 8 50.71 32.25 24.78
C THR A 8 50.93 32.30 23.25
N HIS A 9 51.19 33.51 22.73
CA HIS A 9 51.90 33.85 21.45
C HIS A 9 53.45 33.64 21.60
N PRO A 10 54.41 33.90 20.65
CA PRO A 10 54.44 35.05 19.69
C PRO A 10 55.31 34.98 18.37
N LEU A 11 55.36 36.12 17.64
CA LEU A 11 56.35 36.57 16.60
C LEU A 11 56.36 35.85 15.21
N LEU A 12 56.67 36.48 14.06
CA LEU A 12 56.90 37.91 13.72
C LEU A 12 56.71 38.23 12.21
N ASN A 13 56.62 39.54 11.90
CA ASN A 13 56.74 40.27 10.61
C ASN A 13 55.44 40.61 9.83
N ASN A 14 55.24 41.84 9.31
CA ASN A 14 55.66 43.18 9.78
C ASN A 14 54.82 44.32 9.12
N LEU A 15 54.84 45.52 9.71
CA LEU A 15 54.13 46.78 9.35
C LEU A 15 55.10 47.98 9.57
N PRO A 16 54.74 49.30 9.61
CA PRO A 16 53.49 50.05 9.31
C PRO A 16 53.70 50.95 8.04
N PRO A 17 53.76 52.32 7.99
CA PRO A 17 53.11 53.45 8.73
C PRO A 17 52.57 54.65 7.86
N PHE A 18 52.03 55.69 8.54
CA PHE A 18 51.80 57.10 8.10
C PHE A 18 50.65 57.42 7.10
N LEU A 19 49.86 58.52 7.20
CA LEU A 19 49.90 59.74 8.06
C LEU A 19 48.47 60.29 8.42
N THR A 20 48.46 61.21 9.40
CA THR A 20 47.47 62.10 10.08
C THR A 20 46.50 62.98 9.21
N TRP A 21 45.50 63.79 9.66
CA TRP A 21 44.95 64.26 10.97
C TRP A 21 43.60 65.07 10.88
N ARG A 22 42.98 65.40 12.05
CA ARG A 22 42.07 66.55 12.43
C ARG A 22 40.81 66.90 11.58
N ALA A 23 39.56 66.97 12.07
CA ALA A 23 38.91 67.55 13.28
C ALA A 23 38.53 69.07 13.25
N LEU A 24 37.30 69.36 13.73
CA LEU A 24 36.71 70.62 14.28
C LEU A 24 36.15 71.73 13.35
N GLY A 25 34.94 72.23 13.70
CA GLY A 25 34.33 73.48 13.17
C GLY A 25 32.84 73.69 13.57
N PHE A 26 32.54 74.61 14.50
CA PHE A 26 31.18 75.00 14.94
C PHE A 26 30.81 76.40 14.37
N ARG A 27 29.53 76.65 13.97
CA ARG A 27 28.65 77.73 14.53
C ARG A 27 27.36 78.05 13.72
N THR A 28 26.22 77.80 14.37
CA THR A 28 25.04 78.70 14.61
C THR A 28 24.65 79.87 13.68
N ILE A 29 23.35 79.89 13.29
CA ILE A 29 22.35 81.00 13.42
C ILE A 29 22.65 82.30 12.63
N CYS A 30 21.79 82.80 11.72
CA CYS A 30 20.56 83.54 12.07
C CYS A 30 19.65 83.92 10.87
N SER A 31 18.35 84.10 11.15
CA SER A 31 17.36 84.93 10.41
C SER A 31 16.99 84.59 8.95
N GLY A 32 15.79 85.01 8.54
CA GLY A 32 15.35 85.04 7.14
C GLY A 32 13.97 85.68 6.98
N ARG A 33 13.61 86.07 5.75
CA ARG A 33 12.21 86.30 5.33
C ARG A 33 12.08 86.42 3.80
N LEU A 34 11.06 85.73 3.27
CA LEU A 34 10.21 86.07 2.12
C LEU A 34 10.84 86.70 0.86
N GLY A 35 10.80 85.96 -0.27
CA GLY A 35 10.81 86.58 -1.61
C GLY A 35 11.14 85.63 -2.77
N PHE A 36 10.16 85.46 -3.67
CA PHE A 36 10.27 84.90 -5.04
C PHE A 36 10.63 83.41 -5.21
N ALA A 37 9.98 82.79 -6.20
CA ALA A 37 10.23 81.41 -6.64
C ALA A 37 11.17 81.38 -7.84
N PRO A 38 11.92 80.28 -8.02
CA PRO A 38 11.89 79.59 -9.31
C PRO A 38 11.83 78.06 -9.20
N CYS A 39 11.75 77.41 -10.37
CA CYS A 39 11.61 75.98 -10.66
C CYS A 39 12.18 74.95 -9.66
N GLU A 40 11.45 73.86 -9.48
CA GLU A 40 11.98 72.60 -8.94
C GLU A 40 13.10 72.04 -9.85
N PRO A 41 14.18 71.46 -9.28
CA PRO A 41 15.15 70.71 -10.05
C PRO A 41 14.57 69.36 -10.49
N ALA A 42 14.90 68.92 -11.71
CA ALA A 42 14.50 67.61 -12.21
C ALA A 42 15.03 66.46 -11.32
N PRO A 43 14.30 65.34 -11.17
CA PRO A 43 14.75 64.20 -10.38
C PRO A 43 16.06 63.62 -10.93
N PRO A 44 16.96 63.11 -10.07
CA PRO A 44 18.26 62.61 -10.49
C PRO A 44 18.10 61.38 -11.39
N THR A 45 18.69 61.44 -12.59
CA THR A 45 18.73 60.32 -13.53
C THR A 45 19.39 59.10 -12.86
N PRO A 46 18.79 57.88 -12.93
CA PRO A 46 19.42 56.70 -12.35
C PRO A 46 20.76 56.42 -13.01
N ALA A 47 21.79 56.17 -12.19
CA ALA A 47 23.13 55.83 -12.66
C ALA A 47 23.10 54.53 -13.49
N PRO A 48 23.95 54.39 -14.52
CA PRO A 48 23.97 53.19 -15.36
C PRO A 48 24.27 51.95 -14.53
N PHE A 49 23.45 50.90 -14.69
CA PHE A 49 23.54 49.67 -13.92
C PHE A 49 24.91 49.00 -14.07
N VAL A 50 25.70 49.00 -13.00
CA VAL A 50 26.94 48.22 -12.91
C VAL A 50 26.60 46.74 -12.83
N ALA A 51 26.73 46.03 -13.95
CA ALA A 51 26.56 44.59 -14.02
C ALA A 51 27.68 43.89 -13.22
N GLY A 52 27.40 43.51 -11.98
CA GLY A 52 28.37 42.80 -11.12
C GLY A 52 27.80 42.24 -9.82
N THR A 53 27.02 43.03 -9.07
CA THR A 53 26.66 42.67 -7.68
C THR A 53 25.21 42.98 -7.35
N LYS A 54 24.32 41.97 -7.46
CA LYS A 54 22.97 42.06 -6.86
C LYS A 54 23.07 41.87 -5.34
N VAL A 55 22.73 42.92 -4.60
CA VAL A 55 22.56 42.93 -3.14
C VAL A 55 21.53 41.86 -2.73
N LEU A 56 21.60 41.37 -1.49
CA LEU A 56 20.62 40.43 -0.94
C LEU A 56 19.34 41.15 -0.49
N GLU A 57 18.63 41.71 -1.46
CA GLU A 57 17.25 42.16 -1.27
C GLU A 57 16.36 40.96 -0.90
N THR A 58 15.52 41.15 0.11
CA THR A 58 14.63 40.13 0.65
C THR A 58 13.23 40.71 0.73
N PHE A 59 12.28 40.08 0.05
CA PHE A 59 10.89 40.50 0.03
C PHE A 59 10.08 39.52 0.89
N LYS A 60 9.23 40.06 1.78
CA LYS A 60 8.44 39.27 2.72
C LYS A 60 6.98 39.74 2.73
N GLU A 61 6.06 38.79 2.73
CA GLU A 61 4.66 38.98 3.10
C GLU A 61 4.34 38.16 4.36
N GLU A 62 3.45 38.68 5.21
CA GLU A 62 2.96 38.03 6.42
C GLU A 62 1.43 38.17 6.47
N PHE A 63 0.73 37.10 6.88
CA PHE A 63 -0.74 37.05 6.94
C PHE A 63 -1.21 35.89 7.84
N GLU A 64 -2.45 35.95 8.31
CA GLU A 64 -3.03 34.95 9.21
C GLU A 64 -4.07 34.07 8.48
N ILE A 65 -4.03 32.75 8.71
CA ILE A 65 -5.04 31.79 8.25
C ILE A 65 -5.34 30.83 9.40
N GLY A 66 -6.63 30.54 9.64
CA GLY A 66 -7.07 29.93 10.89
C GLY A 66 -6.68 30.84 12.07
N SER A 67 -5.76 30.35 12.91
CA SER A 67 -5.17 31.07 14.04
C SER A 67 -3.63 31.08 13.99
N ARG A 68 -3.05 31.14 12.77
CA ARG A 68 -1.61 30.95 12.54
C ARG A 68 -1.03 31.97 11.57
N LEU A 69 0.15 32.49 11.93
CA LEU A 69 0.93 33.38 11.10
C LEU A 69 1.66 32.60 10.00
N ILE A 70 1.29 32.87 8.75
CA ILE A 70 1.98 32.42 7.55
C ILE A 70 2.93 33.51 7.08
N THR A 71 4.12 33.12 6.65
CA THR A 71 5.13 34.02 6.07
C THR A 71 5.59 33.49 4.71
N LEU A 72 5.78 34.39 3.74
CA LEU A 72 6.36 34.10 2.43
C LEU A 72 7.60 34.98 2.23
N GLU A 73 8.76 34.37 1.99
CA GLU A 73 10.05 35.06 1.80
C GLU A 73 10.67 34.73 0.43
N THR A 74 11.13 35.73 -0.31
CA THR A 74 11.86 35.57 -1.58
C THR A 74 13.04 36.54 -1.73
N GLY A 75 13.84 36.40 -2.79
CA GLY A 75 15.02 37.21 -3.11
C GLY A 75 16.34 36.72 -2.50
N LYS A 76 16.29 36.10 -1.31
CA LYS A 76 17.47 35.67 -0.55
C LYS A 76 18.05 34.31 -0.95
N ILE A 77 17.18 33.31 -1.13
CA ILE A 77 17.56 31.90 -1.37
C ILE A 77 17.26 31.49 -2.83
N ALA A 78 18.05 30.57 -3.38
CA ALA A 78 17.85 29.97 -4.71
C ALA A 78 17.69 30.97 -5.89
N ARG A 79 18.37 32.12 -5.82
CA ARG A 79 18.28 33.28 -6.74
C ARG A 79 18.44 32.99 -8.25
N PHE A 80 18.95 31.82 -8.63
CA PHE A 80 19.12 31.40 -10.03
C PHE A 80 17.91 30.65 -10.61
N ALA A 81 16.94 30.24 -9.79
CA ALA A 81 15.71 29.61 -10.25
C ALA A 81 14.83 30.59 -11.06
N ASN A 82 13.89 30.06 -11.85
CA ASN A 82 12.88 30.89 -12.52
C ASN A 82 11.96 31.54 -11.46
N GLY A 83 11.56 30.81 -10.43
CA GLY A 83 10.98 31.37 -9.19
C GLY A 83 11.43 30.60 -7.95
N ALA A 84 11.42 31.25 -6.78
CA ALA A 84 11.78 30.62 -5.51
C ALA A 84 11.09 31.31 -4.32
N VAL A 85 10.53 30.54 -3.39
CA VAL A 85 9.88 31.04 -2.17
C VAL A 85 10.18 30.12 -1.00
N VAL A 86 10.45 30.70 0.16
CA VAL A 86 10.36 30.00 1.46
C VAL A 86 9.03 30.36 2.10
N LEU A 87 8.20 29.37 2.40
CA LEU A 87 6.99 29.52 3.21
C LEU A 87 7.28 29.04 4.63
N GLY A 88 7.06 29.90 5.63
CA GLY A 88 7.14 29.56 7.04
C GLY A 88 5.77 29.57 7.70
N MET A 89 5.48 28.54 8.50
CA MET A 89 4.35 28.47 9.44
C MET A 89 4.94 27.98 10.75
N ASP A 90 4.84 28.81 11.79
CA ASP A 90 5.58 28.65 13.04
C ASP A 90 7.10 28.44 12.77
N GLU A 91 7.72 27.41 13.36
CA GLU A 91 9.13 27.09 13.10
C GLU A 91 9.37 26.16 11.90
N THR A 92 8.31 25.56 11.33
CA THR A 92 8.39 24.76 10.11
C THR A 92 8.55 25.67 8.89
N LYS A 93 9.50 25.35 8.00
CA LYS A 93 9.85 26.18 6.83
C LYS A 93 10.13 25.31 5.61
N VAL A 94 9.47 25.60 4.50
CA VAL A 94 9.59 24.87 3.23
C VAL A 94 10.07 25.80 2.12
N LEU A 95 11.15 25.43 1.44
CA LEU A 95 11.59 26.07 0.21
C LEU A 95 10.93 25.37 -0.99
N SER A 96 10.27 26.13 -1.86
CA SER A 96 9.93 25.68 -3.21
C SER A 96 10.67 26.51 -4.26
N THR A 97 11.20 25.83 -5.27
CA THR A 97 11.90 26.44 -6.42
C THR A 97 11.35 25.88 -7.71
N VAL A 98 11.18 26.74 -8.71
CA VAL A 98 10.67 26.40 -10.03
C VAL A 98 11.70 26.76 -11.09
N THR A 99 11.93 25.86 -12.05
CA THR A 99 12.78 26.08 -13.22
C THR A 99 12.08 25.67 -14.52
N SER A 100 12.38 26.37 -15.61
CA SER A 100 11.98 26.02 -16.98
C SER A 100 13.21 25.72 -17.81
N SER A 101 13.13 24.74 -18.71
CA SER A 101 14.09 24.60 -19.79
C SER A 101 14.02 25.82 -20.73
N LYS A 102 15.12 26.08 -21.46
CA LYS A 102 15.25 27.20 -22.40
C LYS A 102 15.02 26.81 -23.86
N GLY A 103 14.78 25.53 -24.14
CA GLY A 103 14.69 24.98 -25.49
C GLY A 103 13.27 24.57 -25.87
N ASP A 104 12.99 24.65 -27.17
CA ASP A 104 11.73 24.29 -27.79
C ASP A 104 11.82 22.80 -28.20
N SER A 105 11.50 21.89 -27.29
CA SER A 105 11.49 20.45 -27.59
C SER A 105 10.12 20.03 -28.13
N VAL A 106 10.08 19.46 -29.34
CA VAL A 106 8.88 18.83 -29.90
C VAL A 106 8.48 17.65 -29.00
N ARG A 107 7.39 17.83 -28.25
CA ARG A 107 6.80 16.87 -27.32
C ARG A 107 5.29 17.07 -27.31
N ASP A 108 4.52 16.01 -27.09
CA ASP A 108 3.05 16.06 -27.15
C ASP A 108 2.37 16.22 -25.79
N PHE A 109 3.15 16.26 -24.71
CA PHE A 109 2.68 16.37 -23.33
C PHE A 109 3.50 17.40 -22.55
N LEU A 110 2.88 18.03 -21.55
CA LEU A 110 3.55 18.93 -20.61
C LEU A 110 4.53 18.15 -19.71
N PRO A 111 5.86 18.33 -19.85
CA PRO A 111 6.87 17.66 -19.05
C PRO A 111 7.09 18.42 -17.72
N LEU A 112 6.01 18.60 -16.97
CA LEU A 112 6.05 19.06 -15.59
C LEU A 112 6.50 17.91 -14.67
N THR A 113 7.59 18.10 -13.94
CA THR A 113 8.10 17.20 -12.90
C THR A 113 8.07 17.92 -11.56
N VAL A 114 7.37 17.34 -10.58
CA VAL A 114 7.33 17.87 -9.20
C VAL A 114 8.04 16.91 -8.26
N ASP A 115 9.09 17.36 -7.60
CA ASP A 115 9.86 16.60 -6.61
C ASP A 115 9.76 17.28 -5.24
N TYR A 116 9.35 16.54 -4.22
CA TYR A 116 9.30 17.01 -2.83
C TYR A 116 10.24 16.15 -1.97
N GLN A 117 10.95 16.75 -1.01
CA GLN A 117 12.01 16.07 -0.24
C GLN A 117 11.98 16.38 1.28
N GLU A 118 12.00 15.32 2.10
CA GLU A 118 12.03 15.35 3.57
C GLU A 118 13.44 15.04 4.10
N LYS A 119 14.28 16.07 4.11
CA LYS A 119 15.68 16.00 4.54
C LYS A 119 15.77 15.93 6.06
N GLN A 120 16.48 14.94 6.59
CA GLN A 120 16.46 14.62 8.03
C GLN A 120 17.14 15.71 8.88
N PHE A 121 18.01 16.53 8.27
CA PHE A 121 18.56 17.72 8.92
C PHE A 121 17.50 18.76 9.31
N ALA A 122 16.29 18.72 8.73
CA ALA A 122 15.20 19.64 9.10
C ALA A 122 14.76 19.49 10.57
N GLN A 123 15.10 18.36 11.21
CA GLN A 123 14.94 18.10 12.64
C GLN A 123 16.29 17.88 13.36
N GLY A 124 17.42 18.17 12.69
CA GLY A 124 18.77 17.95 13.20
C GLY A 124 19.21 16.48 13.25
N VAL A 125 18.49 15.56 12.57
CA VAL A 125 18.71 14.11 12.64
C VAL A 125 19.56 13.62 11.46
N ILE A 126 20.44 12.64 11.72
CA ILE A 126 21.20 11.93 10.67
C ILE A 126 20.36 10.75 10.16
N PRO A 127 20.18 10.55 8.83
CA PRO A 127 19.39 9.45 8.28
C PRO A 127 19.79 8.06 8.82
N ASN A 128 18.82 7.16 8.98
CA ASN A 128 19.05 5.78 9.41
C ASN A 128 19.40 4.81 8.28
N THR A 129 19.51 5.31 7.04
CA THR A 129 20.03 4.57 5.89
C THR A 129 21.48 4.14 6.10
N TYR A 130 21.88 3.04 5.45
CA TYR A 130 23.26 2.51 5.49
C TYR A 130 24.32 3.54 5.10
N MET A 131 23.99 4.47 4.19
CA MET A 131 24.89 5.53 3.71
C MET A 131 24.82 6.82 4.55
N ARG A 132 23.98 6.88 5.60
CA ARG A 132 23.73 8.09 6.42
C ARG A 132 23.34 9.32 5.58
N ARG A 133 22.57 9.08 4.51
CA ARG A 133 22.13 10.04 3.51
C ARG A 133 20.73 9.67 3.01
N GLU A 134 19.93 10.66 2.63
CA GLU A 134 18.68 10.49 1.92
C GLU A 134 18.90 9.68 0.61
N GLY A 135 18.00 8.73 0.34
CA GLY A 135 18.13 7.74 -0.73
C GLY A 135 17.22 8.00 -1.93
N ALA A 136 16.58 6.95 -2.43
CA ALA A 136 15.47 7.08 -3.37
C ALA A 136 14.22 7.67 -2.66
N PRO A 137 13.33 8.37 -3.37
CA PRO A 137 12.14 8.98 -2.78
C PRO A 137 11.24 7.97 -2.05
N LYS A 138 10.80 8.35 -0.86
CA LYS A 138 9.90 7.59 0.02
C LYS A 138 8.45 7.68 -0.45
N GLU A 139 7.60 6.77 0.03
CA GLU A 139 6.16 6.73 -0.28
C GLU A 139 5.49 8.11 -0.11
N ARG A 140 5.64 8.71 1.07
CA ARG A 140 5.13 10.06 1.39
C ARG A 140 5.72 11.15 0.51
N GLU A 141 6.99 11.07 0.11
CA GLU A 141 7.60 12.08 -0.76
C GLU A 141 6.99 12.07 -2.17
N LEU A 142 6.71 10.87 -2.71
CA LEU A 142 6.00 10.70 -3.98
C LEU A 142 4.53 11.15 -3.89
N LEU A 143 3.89 10.96 -2.74
CA LEU A 143 2.50 11.38 -2.49
C LEU A 143 2.37 12.91 -2.40
N VAL A 144 3.22 13.58 -1.61
CA VAL A 144 3.23 15.05 -1.52
C VAL A 144 3.59 15.68 -2.87
N GLY A 145 4.55 15.10 -3.61
CA GLY A 145 4.82 15.50 -4.99
C GLY A 145 3.59 15.42 -5.91
N ARG A 146 2.71 14.42 -5.73
CA ARG A 146 1.42 14.34 -6.44
C ARG A 146 0.39 15.36 -5.93
N ILE A 147 0.30 15.58 -4.62
CA ILE A 147 -0.59 16.58 -4.02
C ILE A 147 -0.31 17.98 -4.60
N ILE A 148 0.96 18.30 -4.84
CA ILE A 148 1.39 19.56 -5.47
C ILE A 148 1.14 19.56 -6.99
N ASP A 149 1.45 18.46 -7.70
CA ASP A 149 1.29 18.35 -9.17
C ASP A 149 -0.16 18.49 -9.64
N ARG A 150 -1.10 17.84 -8.93
CA ARG A 150 -2.52 17.75 -9.28
C ARG A 150 -3.20 19.12 -9.52
N PRO A 151 -3.16 20.10 -8.60
CA PRO A 151 -3.81 21.41 -8.80
C PRO A 151 -3.01 22.39 -9.69
N ILE A 152 -1.67 22.26 -9.81
CA ILE A 152 -0.89 23.21 -10.62
C ILE A 152 -0.91 22.86 -12.12
N ARG A 153 -1.02 21.57 -12.47
CA ARG A 153 -0.94 21.07 -13.85
C ARG A 153 -2.06 21.58 -14.78
N PRO A 154 -3.35 21.69 -14.36
CA PRO A 154 -4.43 22.22 -15.21
C PRO A 154 -4.33 23.71 -15.53
N LEU A 155 -3.47 24.45 -14.82
CA LEU A 155 -3.32 25.90 -14.96
C LEU A 155 -2.17 26.32 -15.88
N PHE A 156 -1.47 25.37 -16.51
CA PHE A 156 -0.57 25.66 -17.62
C PHE A 156 -1.37 25.84 -18.93
N PRO A 157 -1.03 26.80 -19.80
CA PRO A 157 -1.74 27.00 -21.07
C PRO A 157 -1.74 25.74 -21.95
N ALA A 158 -2.83 25.53 -22.69
CA ALA A 158 -2.88 24.51 -23.74
C ALA A 158 -1.75 24.73 -24.77
N GLY A 159 -1.13 23.66 -25.25
CA GLY A 159 0.01 23.73 -26.16
C GLY A 159 1.34 24.17 -25.52
N PHE A 160 1.42 24.35 -24.20
CA PHE A 160 2.68 24.60 -23.48
C PHE A 160 3.41 23.29 -23.19
N TYR A 161 4.54 23.06 -23.87
CA TYR A 161 5.28 21.79 -23.83
C TYR A 161 6.73 21.91 -23.32
N HIS A 162 7.10 23.03 -22.70
CA HIS A 162 8.43 23.20 -22.11
C HIS A 162 8.57 22.40 -20.82
N GLU A 163 9.75 21.83 -20.60
CA GLU A 163 10.06 21.05 -19.41
C GLU A 163 10.18 21.98 -18.20
N VAL A 164 9.34 21.74 -17.19
CA VAL A 164 9.27 22.53 -15.95
C VAL A 164 9.56 21.61 -14.78
N GLN A 165 10.55 21.96 -13.96
CA GLN A 165 10.81 21.26 -12.71
C GLN A 165 10.41 22.12 -11.52
N VAL A 166 9.64 21.53 -10.62
CA VAL A 166 9.37 22.06 -9.28
C VAL A 166 10.15 21.21 -8.30
N MET A 167 10.96 21.83 -7.45
CA MET A 167 11.60 21.19 -6.31
C MET A 167 11.13 21.85 -5.01
N ALA A 168 10.42 21.09 -4.18
CA ALA A 168 10.10 21.45 -2.80
C ALA A 168 11.05 20.73 -1.83
N SER A 169 11.46 21.41 -0.77
CA SER A 169 12.34 20.86 0.26
C SER A 169 12.02 21.47 1.62
N VAL A 170 11.79 20.62 2.61
CA VAL A 170 11.68 21.05 4.00
C VAL A 170 13.06 21.51 4.47
N LEU A 171 13.14 22.72 5.04
CA LEU A 171 14.37 23.31 5.58
C LEU A 171 14.45 23.16 7.10
N SER A 172 13.32 23.34 7.78
CA SER A 172 13.12 23.07 9.21
C SER A 172 11.73 22.49 9.44
N SER A 173 11.59 21.63 10.44
CA SER A 173 10.29 21.14 10.91
C SER A 173 10.30 21.03 12.43
N ASP A 174 9.20 21.48 13.05
CA ASP A 174 8.94 21.33 14.49
C ASP A 174 8.31 19.96 14.85
N GLY A 175 8.01 19.12 13.85
CA GLY A 175 7.30 17.84 14.01
C GLY A 175 5.79 17.98 14.26
N LYS A 176 5.28 19.20 14.49
CA LYS A 176 3.86 19.48 14.76
C LYS A 176 3.10 19.85 13.49
N GLN A 177 3.75 20.55 12.57
CA GLN A 177 3.13 21.02 11.34
C GLN A 177 3.46 20.14 10.15
N ASP A 178 2.43 19.77 9.37
CA ASP A 178 2.62 19.05 8.12
C ASP A 178 3.10 20.00 7.01
N PRO A 179 4.30 19.77 6.43
CA PRO A 179 4.83 20.60 5.35
C PRO A 179 4.16 20.42 3.98
N ASP A 180 3.19 19.52 3.79
CA ASP A 180 2.59 19.24 2.47
C ASP A 180 1.80 20.42 1.87
N VAL A 181 0.85 20.98 2.62
CA VAL A 181 0.07 22.17 2.27
C VAL A 181 0.99 23.39 2.14
N MET A 182 2.03 23.47 2.96
CA MET A 182 3.05 24.51 2.90
C MET A 182 3.84 24.44 1.58
N ALA A 183 4.23 23.23 1.15
CA ALA A 183 4.94 23.02 -0.10
C ALA A 183 4.10 23.40 -1.34
N ALA A 184 2.80 23.12 -1.32
CA ALA A 184 1.89 23.49 -2.41
C ALA A 184 1.73 25.02 -2.53
N ASN A 185 1.45 25.71 -1.43
CA ASN A 185 1.34 27.18 -1.43
C ASN A 185 2.67 27.87 -1.77
N ALA A 186 3.80 27.34 -1.29
CA ALA A 186 5.14 27.83 -1.67
C ALA A 186 5.41 27.65 -3.18
N THR A 187 4.97 26.52 -3.76
CA THR A 187 5.09 26.25 -5.20
C THR A 187 4.24 27.21 -6.03
N SER A 188 3.01 27.48 -5.59
CA SER A 188 2.14 28.48 -6.23
C SER A 188 2.79 29.87 -6.22
N ALA A 189 3.30 30.31 -5.07
CA ALA A 189 3.98 31.59 -4.94
C ALA A 189 5.25 31.67 -5.82
N ALA A 190 6.01 30.58 -5.92
CA ALA A 190 7.18 30.49 -6.78
C ALA A 190 6.82 30.48 -8.29
N LEU A 191 5.71 29.86 -8.69
CA LEU A 191 5.18 29.94 -10.06
C LEU A 191 4.73 31.36 -10.41
N MET A 192 4.04 32.05 -9.50
CA MET A 192 3.64 33.45 -9.69
C MET A 192 4.85 34.37 -9.91
N LEU A 193 5.89 34.26 -9.09
CA LEU A 193 7.15 35.02 -9.23
C LEU A 193 7.96 34.70 -10.50
N SER A 194 7.73 33.53 -11.11
CA SER A 194 8.50 33.07 -12.27
C SER A 194 8.13 33.78 -13.57
N ASP A 195 9.00 33.72 -14.56
CA ASP A 195 8.78 34.14 -15.95
C ASP A 195 7.89 33.17 -16.76
N ILE A 196 7.40 32.08 -16.15
CA ILE A 196 6.59 31.03 -16.79
C ILE A 196 5.11 31.45 -16.83
N PRO A 197 4.41 31.30 -17.98
CA PRO A 197 2.97 31.54 -18.09
C PRO A 197 2.19 30.43 -17.36
N TRP A 198 1.41 30.83 -16.36
CA TRP A 198 0.67 29.94 -15.49
C TRP A 198 -0.53 30.68 -14.89
N GLY A 199 -1.74 30.12 -15.01
CA GLY A 199 -3.03 30.74 -14.67
C GLY A 199 -3.43 30.65 -13.20
N GLY A 200 -2.47 30.71 -12.28
CA GLY A 200 -2.73 30.77 -10.84
C GLY A 200 -2.91 32.21 -10.30
N PRO A 201 -2.78 32.44 -8.99
CA PRO A 201 -2.31 31.49 -7.97
C PRO A 201 -3.36 30.43 -7.59
N ILE A 202 -2.90 29.43 -6.83
CA ILE A 202 -3.76 28.52 -6.08
C ILE A 202 -3.61 28.76 -4.57
N GLY A 203 -4.68 28.47 -3.84
CA GLY A 203 -4.64 28.30 -2.39
C GLY A 203 -4.88 26.83 -2.06
N MET A 204 -4.08 26.26 -1.16
CA MET A 204 -4.31 24.93 -0.59
C MET A 204 -4.44 25.02 0.92
N ILE A 205 -5.31 24.21 1.51
CA ILE A 205 -5.54 24.18 2.95
C ILE A 205 -5.85 22.76 3.43
N ARG A 206 -5.62 22.48 4.73
CA ARG A 206 -6.10 21.25 5.39
C ARG A 206 -7.20 21.60 6.39
N ILE A 207 -8.29 20.83 6.40
CA ILE A 207 -9.36 20.92 7.40
C ILE A 207 -9.40 19.61 8.21
N GLY A 208 -9.37 19.73 9.53
CA GLY A 208 -9.71 18.66 10.47
C GLY A 208 -11.12 18.84 11.04
N ARG A 209 -11.63 17.83 11.73
CA ARG A 209 -12.87 17.89 12.51
C ARG A 209 -12.72 17.08 13.81
N ILE A 210 -12.88 17.75 14.95
CA ILE A 210 -12.80 17.15 16.29
C ILE A 210 -14.13 17.43 16.99
N CYS A 211 -14.79 16.39 17.51
CA CYS A 211 -16.09 16.50 18.18
C CYS A 211 -17.14 17.30 17.39
N GLY A 212 -17.15 17.16 16.06
CA GLY A 212 -18.03 17.89 15.14
C GLY A 212 -17.61 19.32 14.79
N GLN A 213 -16.59 19.89 15.45
CA GLN A 213 -16.07 21.23 15.15
C GLN A 213 -14.93 21.16 14.13
N PHE A 214 -14.99 21.98 13.08
CA PHE A 214 -13.93 22.05 12.07
C PHE A 214 -12.74 22.90 12.53
N ILE A 215 -11.53 22.44 12.23
CA ILE A 215 -10.26 23.11 12.55
C ILE A 215 -9.50 23.40 11.25
N VAL A 216 -9.12 24.66 11.07
CA VAL A 216 -8.37 25.14 9.89
C VAL A 216 -6.88 24.93 10.11
N ASN A 217 -6.23 24.19 9.20
CA ASN A 217 -4.85 23.73 9.29
C ASN A 217 -4.52 23.11 10.67
N PRO A 218 -5.04 21.92 11.02
CA PRO A 218 -4.70 21.26 12.29
C PRO A 218 -3.22 20.86 12.38
N THR A 219 -2.66 20.84 13.60
CA THR A 219 -1.39 20.16 13.91
C THR A 219 -1.53 18.65 13.72
N MET A 220 -0.41 17.93 13.68
CA MET A 220 -0.41 16.46 13.71
C MET A 220 -1.06 15.87 14.96
N ASP A 221 -0.93 16.55 16.11
CA ASP A 221 -1.56 16.14 17.38
C ASP A 221 -3.09 16.24 17.29
N GLU A 222 -3.61 17.40 16.86
CA GLU A 222 -5.05 17.62 16.60
C GLU A 222 -5.58 16.65 15.52
N LEU A 223 -4.81 16.43 14.45
CA LEU A 223 -5.18 15.54 13.36
C LEU A 223 -5.28 14.06 13.80
N SER A 224 -4.55 13.64 14.85
CA SER A 224 -4.65 12.29 15.41
C SER A 224 -5.99 12.03 16.12
N LEU A 225 -6.56 13.08 16.73
CA LEU A 225 -7.88 13.09 17.37
C LEU A 225 -9.02 13.34 16.37
N SER A 226 -8.68 13.79 15.16
CA SER A 226 -9.64 14.15 14.12
C SER A 226 -10.31 12.93 13.49
N ASP A 227 -11.59 13.07 13.15
CA ASP A 227 -12.34 12.11 12.31
C ASP A 227 -12.26 12.45 10.81
N LEU A 228 -11.76 13.64 10.47
CA LEU A 228 -11.59 14.15 9.10
C LEU A 228 -10.14 14.61 8.85
N ASN A 229 -9.62 14.31 7.67
CA ASN A 229 -8.42 14.91 7.10
C ASN A 229 -8.71 15.28 5.64
N LEU A 230 -9.22 16.50 5.44
CA LEU A 230 -9.57 17.06 4.13
C LEU A 230 -8.44 17.99 3.68
N VAL A 231 -7.73 17.64 2.60
CA VAL A 231 -6.86 18.57 1.87
C VAL A 231 -7.62 19.09 0.65
N TYR A 232 -7.70 20.41 0.54
CA TYR A 232 -8.51 21.12 -0.45
C TYR A 232 -7.66 22.17 -1.16
N ALA A 233 -7.79 22.30 -2.49
CA ALA A 233 -7.16 23.36 -3.26
C ALA A 233 -8.06 23.98 -4.34
N CYS A 234 -7.96 25.29 -4.52
CA CYS A 234 -8.80 26.10 -5.41
C CYS A 234 -8.07 27.31 -6.02
N THR A 235 -8.72 27.91 -7.02
CA THR A 235 -8.49 29.31 -7.44
C THR A 235 -9.42 30.24 -6.64
N ARG A 236 -9.70 31.46 -7.13
CA ARG A 236 -10.60 32.45 -6.49
C ARG A 236 -12.07 31.98 -6.39
N GLU A 237 -12.51 31.14 -7.32
CA GLU A 237 -13.93 30.76 -7.48
C GLU A 237 -14.13 29.25 -7.77
N LYS A 238 -13.08 28.56 -8.24
CA LYS A 238 -13.19 27.18 -8.76
C LYS A 238 -12.31 26.22 -7.96
N THR A 239 -12.87 25.07 -7.60
CA THR A 239 -12.12 23.96 -6.99
C THR A 239 -11.18 23.33 -8.02
N LEU A 240 -9.99 22.91 -7.60
CA LEU A 240 -9.01 22.22 -8.45
C LEU A 240 -8.70 20.80 -7.99
N MET A 241 -8.61 20.58 -6.68
CA MET A 241 -8.19 19.30 -6.12
C MET A 241 -8.81 19.07 -4.73
N ILE A 242 -9.25 17.84 -4.49
CA ILE A 242 -9.64 17.35 -3.17
C ILE A 242 -8.92 16.01 -2.90
N ASP A 243 -8.47 15.82 -1.68
CA ASP A 243 -7.96 14.55 -1.13
C ASP A 243 -8.46 14.40 0.31
N VAL A 244 -9.31 13.41 0.58
CA VAL A 244 -9.90 13.17 1.92
C VAL A 244 -9.51 11.81 2.46
N GLN A 245 -9.26 11.76 3.75
CA GLN A 245 -9.32 10.57 4.59
C GLN A 245 -10.26 10.87 5.76
N ALA A 246 -11.19 9.97 6.08
CA ALA A 246 -12.17 10.18 7.13
C ALA A 246 -12.60 8.87 7.80
N ARG A 247 -13.15 8.98 9.02
CA ARG A 247 -13.78 7.87 9.75
C ARG A 247 -15.30 7.97 9.58
N GLU A 248 -15.77 7.55 8.41
CA GLU A 248 -17.21 7.48 8.06
C GLU A 248 -17.97 8.80 8.22
N ILE A 249 -17.41 9.90 7.69
CA ILE A 249 -18.06 11.22 7.72
C ILE A 249 -19.31 11.24 6.82
N SER A 250 -20.41 11.84 7.29
CA SER A 250 -21.61 12.00 6.47
C SER A 250 -21.39 12.96 5.30
N GLU A 251 -22.06 12.73 4.17
CA GLU A 251 -21.97 13.57 2.98
C GLU A 251 -22.34 15.05 3.28
N LYS A 252 -23.24 15.29 4.24
CA LYS A 252 -23.65 16.63 4.67
C LYS A 252 -22.57 17.36 5.48
N ASP A 253 -21.90 16.65 6.40
CA ASP A 253 -20.80 17.23 7.15
C ASP A 253 -19.59 17.49 6.25
N LEU A 254 -19.34 16.59 5.29
CA LEU A 254 -18.33 16.75 4.27
C LEU A 254 -18.60 17.99 3.40
N GLU A 255 -19.85 18.19 2.97
CA GLU A 255 -20.25 19.42 2.26
C GLU A 255 -19.97 20.67 3.10
N ALA A 256 -20.35 20.67 4.38
CA ALA A 256 -20.07 21.79 5.29
C ALA A 256 -18.56 22.07 5.43
N GLY A 257 -17.74 21.01 5.55
CA GLY A 257 -16.28 21.11 5.59
C GLY A 257 -15.68 21.66 4.30
N LEU A 258 -16.23 21.31 3.13
CA LEU A 258 -15.82 21.84 1.83
C LEU A 258 -16.21 23.31 1.65
N ARG A 259 -17.44 23.69 2.05
CA ARG A 259 -17.91 25.09 2.03
C ARG A 259 -17.13 25.99 2.99
N LEU A 260 -16.57 25.45 4.07
CA LEU A 260 -15.60 26.14 4.94
C LEU A 260 -14.19 26.21 4.32
N ALA A 261 -13.72 25.13 3.67
CA ALA A 261 -12.38 25.05 3.12
C ALA A 261 -12.10 26.10 2.02
N HIS A 262 -13.09 26.38 1.16
CA HIS A 262 -12.93 27.30 0.04
C HIS A 262 -12.58 28.75 0.43
N PRO A 263 -13.37 29.47 1.25
CA PRO A 263 -13.04 30.86 1.64
C PRO A 263 -11.75 30.96 2.45
N GLU A 264 -11.39 29.95 3.24
CA GLU A 264 -10.12 29.93 3.97
C GLU A 264 -8.93 29.69 3.04
N ALA A 265 -9.03 28.80 2.05
CA ALA A 265 -7.99 28.58 1.04
C ALA A 265 -7.77 29.83 0.16
N VAL A 266 -8.85 30.54 -0.19
CA VAL A 266 -8.79 31.79 -0.99
C VAL A 266 -7.94 32.89 -0.31
N LYS A 267 -7.79 32.88 1.02
CA LYS A 267 -6.92 33.83 1.74
C LYS A 267 -5.44 33.72 1.33
N TYR A 268 -4.97 32.56 0.84
CA TYR A 268 -3.61 32.40 0.34
C TYR A 268 -3.35 33.16 -0.98
N LEU A 269 -4.38 33.54 -1.76
CA LEU A 269 -4.18 34.08 -3.11
C LEU A 269 -3.62 35.51 -3.09
N GLU A 270 -4.22 36.40 -2.28
CA GLU A 270 -3.90 37.82 -2.28
C GLU A 270 -2.44 38.12 -1.82
N PRO A 271 -1.88 37.49 -0.77
CA PRO A 271 -0.47 37.65 -0.42
C PRO A 271 0.49 37.17 -1.51
N GLN A 272 0.12 36.14 -2.29
CA GLN A 272 0.95 35.66 -3.40
C GLN A 272 0.97 36.66 -4.56
N ILE A 273 -0.16 37.32 -4.84
CA ILE A 273 -0.26 38.39 -5.85
C ILE A 273 0.62 39.57 -5.43
N ARG A 274 0.47 40.08 -4.20
CA ARG A 274 1.30 41.20 -3.69
C ARG A 274 2.80 40.89 -3.68
N LEU A 275 3.19 39.65 -3.40
CA LEU A 275 4.59 39.22 -3.48
C LEU A 275 5.09 39.19 -4.94
N ALA A 276 4.26 38.75 -5.87
CA ALA A 276 4.56 38.73 -7.30
C ALA A 276 4.63 40.15 -7.91
N GLU A 277 3.80 41.09 -7.47
CA GLU A 277 3.90 42.50 -7.86
C GLU A 277 5.21 43.15 -7.38
N LYS A 278 5.70 42.77 -6.20
CA LYS A 278 6.92 43.33 -5.59
C LYS A 278 8.22 42.74 -6.15
N ALA A 279 8.23 41.45 -6.49
CA ALA A 279 9.47 40.71 -6.78
C ALA A 279 9.39 39.75 -7.99
N GLY A 280 8.26 39.73 -8.70
CA GLY A 280 8.03 38.83 -9.83
C GLY A 280 8.79 39.22 -11.09
N LYS A 281 9.05 38.22 -11.93
CA LYS A 281 9.62 38.41 -13.26
C LYS A 281 8.51 38.67 -14.28
N GLN A 282 8.80 39.49 -15.28
CA GLN A 282 7.93 39.63 -16.44
C GLN A 282 7.69 38.26 -17.08
N LYS A 283 6.42 37.91 -17.32
CA LYS A 283 6.05 36.67 -18.00
C LYS A 283 6.62 36.69 -19.42
N LYS A 284 7.35 35.64 -19.78
CA LYS A 284 7.94 35.47 -21.11
C LYS A 284 6.83 35.07 -22.10
N GLU A 285 6.88 35.59 -23.32
CA GLU A 285 6.06 35.08 -24.41
C GLU A 285 6.54 33.68 -24.85
N TYR A 286 5.60 32.78 -25.07
CA TYR A 286 5.84 31.40 -25.49
C TYR A 286 4.98 31.06 -26.70
N LYS A 287 5.54 30.32 -27.66
CA LYS A 287 4.80 29.78 -28.80
C LYS A 287 3.98 28.57 -28.34
N LEU A 288 2.66 28.73 -28.22
CA LEU A 288 1.77 27.62 -27.91
C LEU A 288 1.58 26.76 -29.16
N SER A 289 1.79 25.45 -29.04
CA SER A 289 1.53 24.49 -30.11
C SER A 289 0.03 24.15 -30.12
N MET A 290 -0.73 24.93 -30.89
CA MET A 290 -2.16 24.77 -31.11
C MET A 290 -2.44 24.16 -32.49
N ILE A 291 -3.56 23.44 -32.62
CA ILE A 291 -4.06 22.92 -33.90
C ILE A 291 -4.73 24.07 -34.66
N SER A 292 -4.50 24.19 -35.97
CA SER A 292 -5.22 25.17 -36.79
C SER A 292 -6.71 24.79 -36.91
N GLU A 293 -7.60 25.79 -36.89
CA GLU A 293 -9.05 25.54 -37.00
C GLU A 293 -9.39 24.87 -38.34
N GLN A 294 -8.70 25.25 -39.42
CA GLN A 294 -8.85 24.67 -40.76
C GLN A 294 -8.49 23.17 -40.78
N THR A 295 -7.38 22.76 -40.17
CA THR A 295 -7.01 21.35 -40.02
C THR A 295 -8.04 20.60 -39.17
N LEU A 296 -8.54 21.20 -38.09
CA LEU A 296 -9.54 20.57 -37.23
C LEU A 296 -10.89 20.37 -37.95
N GLU A 297 -11.31 21.32 -38.80
CA GLU A 297 -12.49 21.18 -39.66
C GLU A 297 -12.29 20.11 -40.73
N LYS A 298 -11.16 20.11 -41.46
CA LYS A 298 -10.81 19.05 -42.42
C LYS A 298 -10.91 17.66 -41.78
N VAL A 299 -10.19 17.44 -40.68
CA VAL A 299 -10.17 16.14 -39.97
C VAL A 299 -11.55 15.78 -39.44
N SER A 300 -12.33 16.75 -38.93
CA SER A 300 -13.71 16.50 -38.50
C SER A 300 -14.61 16.05 -39.64
N ASN A 301 -14.50 16.66 -40.83
CA ASN A 301 -15.35 16.31 -41.97
C ASN A 301 -15.07 14.89 -42.50
N LEU A 302 -13.81 14.44 -42.42
CA LEU A 302 -13.41 13.08 -42.81
C LEU A 302 -13.74 12.02 -41.75
N ALA A 303 -13.62 12.37 -40.46
CA ALA A 303 -13.64 11.41 -39.36
C ALA A 303 -14.96 11.35 -38.56
N ALA A 304 -15.63 12.49 -38.32
CA ALA A 304 -16.62 12.60 -37.24
C ALA A 304 -17.79 11.62 -37.37
N ALA A 305 -18.40 11.50 -38.55
CA ALA A 305 -19.52 10.57 -38.78
C ALA A 305 -19.10 9.09 -38.66
N ARG A 306 -17.85 8.74 -38.98
CA ARG A 306 -17.32 7.38 -38.80
C ARG A 306 -17.11 7.07 -37.31
N ILE A 307 -16.60 8.05 -36.56
CA ILE A 307 -16.40 7.99 -35.11
C ILE A 307 -17.76 7.90 -34.38
N GLU A 308 -18.74 8.68 -34.80
CA GLU A 308 -20.11 8.69 -34.27
C GLU A 308 -20.78 7.32 -34.48
N ALA A 309 -20.61 6.70 -35.66
CA ALA A 309 -21.08 5.33 -35.92
C ALA A 309 -20.42 4.27 -35.00
N VAL A 310 -19.09 4.31 -34.84
CA VAL A 310 -18.34 3.37 -33.96
C VAL A 310 -18.78 3.45 -32.49
N PHE A 311 -19.17 4.63 -31.99
CA PHE A 311 -19.73 4.75 -30.63
C PHE A 311 -21.23 4.44 -30.55
N THR A 312 -21.96 4.50 -31.66
CA THR A 312 -23.41 4.21 -31.69
C THR A 312 -23.69 2.71 -31.70
N ASP A 313 -22.81 1.90 -32.29
CA ASP A 313 -22.93 0.45 -32.34
C ASP A 313 -22.46 -0.21 -31.02
N PRO A 314 -23.35 -0.88 -30.25
CA PRO A 314 -23.01 -1.50 -28.97
C PRO A 314 -22.22 -2.81 -29.11
N SER A 315 -21.97 -3.32 -30.31
CA SER A 315 -21.18 -4.54 -30.51
C SER A 315 -19.67 -4.33 -30.33
N TYR A 316 -19.19 -3.07 -30.36
CA TYR A 316 -17.79 -2.75 -30.13
C TYR A 316 -17.42 -2.81 -28.64
N GLY A 317 -16.77 -3.91 -28.23
CA GLY A 317 -16.03 -4.01 -26.98
C GLY A 317 -14.82 -3.07 -26.93
N LYS A 318 -14.09 -3.06 -25.80
CA LYS A 318 -13.01 -2.09 -25.55
C LYS A 318 -11.91 -2.11 -26.63
N PHE A 319 -11.46 -3.29 -27.03
CA PHE A 319 -10.31 -3.44 -27.95
C PHE A 319 -10.75 -3.25 -29.40
N GLU A 320 -11.90 -3.80 -29.76
CA GLU A 320 -12.53 -3.70 -31.08
C GLU A 320 -12.84 -2.24 -31.44
N ARG A 321 -13.28 -1.44 -30.44
CA ARG A 321 -13.49 0.00 -30.55
C ARG A 321 -12.16 0.75 -30.75
N GLY A 322 -11.08 0.30 -30.12
CA GLY A 322 -9.73 0.80 -30.33
C GLY A 322 -9.25 0.59 -31.78
N GLU A 323 -9.30 -0.66 -32.25
CA GLU A 323 -8.93 -1.02 -33.63
C GLU A 323 -9.77 -0.27 -34.68
N ALA A 324 -11.07 -0.09 -34.43
CA ALA A 324 -11.94 0.68 -35.31
C ALA A 324 -11.55 2.17 -35.38
N LEU A 325 -11.21 2.79 -34.25
CA LEU A 325 -10.76 4.19 -34.19
C LEU A 325 -9.37 4.36 -34.82
N ASP A 326 -8.44 3.44 -34.58
CA ASP A 326 -7.10 3.45 -35.20
C ASP A 326 -7.18 3.29 -36.71
N LYS A 327 -8.09 2.42 -37.20
CA LYS A 327 -8.37 2.29 -38.64
C LYS A 327 -8.93 3.58 -39.24
N ILE A 328 -9.85 4.26 -38.55
CA ILE A 328 -10.33 5.60 -38.98
C ILE A 328 -9.16 6.58 -39.03
N GLY A 329 -8.28 6.60 -38.03
CA GLY A 329 -7.07 7.42 -38.03
C GLY A 329 -6.14 7.14 -39.21
N GLN A 330 -5.93 5.87 -39.55
CA GLN A 330 -5.14 5.45 -40.72
C GLN A 330 -5.80 5.85 -42.05
N ASP A 331 -7.12 5.77 -42.17
CA ASP A 331 -7.83 6.14 -43.40
C ASP A 331 -7.87 7.66 -43.60
N VAL A 332 -8.01 8.45 -42.53
CA VAL A 332 -7.85 9.92 -42.58
C VAL A 332 -6.41 10.29 -42.92
N LYS A 333 -5.42 9.55 -42.39
CA LYS A 333 -4.01 9.78 -42.71
C LYS A 333 -3.74 9.61 -44.21
N LYS A 334 -4.22 8.54 -44.84
CA LYS A 334 -4.06 8.30 -46.29
C LYS A 334 -4.64 9.44 -47.11
N ALA A 335 -5.84 9.93 -46.77
CA ALA A 335 -6.46 11.05 -47.47
C ALA A 335 -5.62 12.34 -47.38
N LEU A 336 -4.99 12.62 -46.23
CA LEU A 336 -4.09 13.77 -46.06
C LEU A 336 -2.72 13.57 -46.74
N GLU A 337 -2.24 12.33 -46.85
CA GLU A 337 -1.06 11.96 -47.66
C GLU A 337 -1.35 12.12 -49.18
N GLU A 338 -2.57 11.80 -49.63
CA GLU A 338 -3.04 12.04 -51.00
C GLU A 338 -3.27 13.55 -51.31
N GLU A 339 -3.66 14.36 -50.31
CA GLU A 339 -3.74 15.83 -50.41
C GLU A 339 -2.38 16.55 -50.26
N CYS A 340 -1.29 15.84 -49.92
CA CYS A 340 0.03 16.39 -49.60
C CYS A 340 0.05 17.41 -48.43
N ASP A 341 -0.83 17.28 -47.44
CA ASP A 341 -0.96 18.23 -46.32
C ASP A 341 -0.01 17.87 -45.15
N GLU A 342 1.27 18.23 -45.27
CA GLU A 342 2.29 17.96 -44.25
C GLU A 342 2.02 18.62 -42.88
N GLU A 343 1.29 19.74 -42.84
CA GLU A 343 0.93 20.41 -41.58
C GLU A 343 -0.13 19.61 -40.84
N SER A 344 -1.22 19.26 -41.52
CA SER A 344 -2.29 18.44 -40.94
C SER A 344 -1.80 17.04 -40.53
N LEU A 345 -0.85 16.46 -41.26
CA LEU A 345 -0.24 15.17 -40.92
C LEU A 345 0.57 15.19 -39.61
N GLN A 346 1.25 16.29 -39.27
CA GLN A 346 2.00 16.42 -38.01
C GLN A 346 1.10 16.48 -36.78
N VAL A 347 -0.05 17.16 -36.88
CA VAL A 347 -1.00 17.31 -35.76
C VAL A 347 -2.11 16.25 -35.74
N LEU A 348 -2.19 15.39 -36.76
CA LEU A 348 -3.29 14.44 -36.98
C LEU A 348 -3.70 13.62 -35.73
N PRO A 349 -2.79 13.04 -34.91
CA PRO A 349 -3.20 12.28 -33.73
C PRO A 349 -3.98 13.12 -32.71
N LYS A 350 -3.57 14.39 -32.53
CA LYS A 350 -4.24 15.34 -31.63
C LYS A 350 -5.55 15.85 -32.23
N ALA A 351 -5.61 16.03 -33.56
CA ALA A 351 -6.83 16.43 -34.26
C ALA A 351 -7.91 15.35 -34.20
N VAL A 352 -7.54 14.08 -34.44
CA VAL A 352 -8.46 12.93 -34.32
C VAL A 352 -8.94 12.77 -32.89
N ASP A 353 -8.08 12.90 -31.88
CA ASP A 353 -8.51 12.87 -30.47
C ASP A 353 -9.43 14.05 -30.10
N THR A 354 -9.16 15.25 -30.61
CA THR A 354 -10.03 16.42 -30.40
C THR A 354 -11.41 16.21 -31.02
N VAL A 355 -11.49 15.63 -32.22
CA VAL A 355 -12.77 15.24 -32.85
C VAL A 355 -13.47 14.12 -32.05
N ARG A 356 -12.73 13.10 -31.60
CA ARG A 356 -13.22 12.02 -30.72
C ARG A 356 -13.84 12.59 -29.43
N LYS A 357 -13.14 13.52 -28.77
CA LYS A 357 -13.61 14.24 -27.59
C LYS A 357 -14.90 15.01 -27.90
N ARG A 358 -14.97 15.72 -29.03
CA ARG A 358 -16.16 16.49 -29.44
C ARG A 358 -17.38 15.60 -29.69
N VAL A 359 -17.23 14.49 -30.42
CA VAL A 359 -18.32 13.55 -30.72
C VAL A 359 -18.90 12.93 -29.46
N ILE A 360 -18.06 12.35 -28.58
CA ILE A 360 -18.53 11.72 -27.34
C ILE A 360 -19.26 12.70 -26.43
N ARG A 361 -18.71 13.91 -26.23
CA ARG A 361 -19.29 14.90 -25.31
C ARG A 361 -20.62 15.45 -25.81
N LYS A 362 -20.71 15.77 -27.11
CA LYS A 362 -21.98 16.15 -27.77
C LYS A 362 -23.05 15.08 -27.51
N ARG A 363 -22.71 13.80 -27.69
CA ARG A 363 -23.64 12.68 -27.50
C ARG A 363 -24.09 12.54 -26.04
N ILE A 364 -23.17 12.52 -25.09
CA ILE A 364 -23.49 12.40 -23.65
C ILE A 364 -24.38 13.56 -23.19
N ILE A 365 -24.12 14.80 -23.64
CA ILE A 365 -24.92 15.97 -23.28
C ILE A 365 -26.31 15.95 -23.94
N ALA A 366 -26.40 15.63 -25.24
CA ALA A 366 -27.64 15.75 -26.01
C ALA A 366 -28.56 14.50 -25.94
N GLU A 367 -28.01 13.29 -25.89
CA GLU A 367 -28.78 12.04 -25.85
C GLU A 367 -28.90 11.46 -24.43
N GLY A 368 -27.97 11.78 -23.52
CA GLY A 368 -27.85 11.14 -22.21
C GLY A 368 -27.27 9.71 -22.26
N VAL A 369 -26.95 9.19 -23.45
CA VAL A 369 -26.47 7.81 -23.67
C VAL A 369 -24.94 7.76 -23.69
N ARG A 370 -24.38 6.73 -23.04
CA ARG A 370 -22.92 6.53 -22.90
C ARG A 370 -22.33 5.67 -24.02
N VAL A 371 -21.00 5.63 -24.07
CA VAL A 371 -20.23 4.90 -25.11
C VAL A 371 -20.32 3.38 -25.04
N ASP A 372 -20.96 2.85 -24.00
CA ASP A 372 -21.28 1.43 -23.78
C ASP A 372 -22.81 1.18 -23.67
N GLY A 373 -23.63 2.18 -24.00
CA GLY A 373 -25.09 2.11 -23.97
C GLY A 373 -25.73 2.30 -22.59
N ARG A 374 -24.95 2.40 -21.50
CA ARG A 374 -25.48 2.63 -20.14
C ARG A 374 -26.14 4.00 -19.97
N GLN A 375 -26.99 4.10 -18.95
CA GLN A 375 -27.49 5.36 -18.40
C GLN A 375 -26.41 6.10 -17.58
N LEU A 376 -26.64 7.38 -17.31
CA LEU A 376 -25.72 8.28 -16.62
C LEU A 376 -25.43 7.85 -15.17
N ASP A 377 -26.40 7.22 -14.48
CA ASP A 377 -26.34 6.77 -13.09
C ASP A 377 -26.07 5.26 -12.92
N GLU A 378 -25.94 4.52 -14.02
CA GLU A 378 -25.83 3.06 -14.04
C GLU A 378 -24.39 2.56 -13.82
N VAL A 379 -24.19 1.67 -12.84
CA VAL A 379 -22.91 0.99 -12.57
C VAL A 379 -22.75 -0.25 -13.47
N ARG A 380 -21.51 -0.55 -13.91
CA ARG A 380 -21.24 -1.75 -14.73
C ARG A 380 -21.58 -3.05 -14.01
N PRO A 381 -21.86 -4.16 -14.74
CA PRO A 381 -22.03 -5.49 -14.16
C PRO A 381 -20.90 -5.86 -13.20
N ILE A 382 -21.28 -6.29 -11.98
CA ILE A 382 -20.34 -6.61 -10.89
C ILE A 382 -20.29 -8.12 -10.68
N TYR A 383 -19.07 -8.67 -10.63
CA TYR A 383 -18.76 -10.02 -10.17
C TYR A 383 -17.86 -9.96 -8.93
N CYS A 384 -18.13 -10.79 -7.94
CA CYS A 384 -17.42 -10.87 -6.67
C CYS A 384 -17.20 -12.35 -6.33
N GLU A 385 -16.03 -12.68 -5.79
CA GLU A 385 -15.65 -14.04 -5.39
C GLU A 385 -14.66 -13.98 -4.22
N SER A 386 -14.97 -14.66 -3.11
CA SER A 386 -14.18 -14.68 -1.87
C SER A 386 -13.45 -16.00 -1.64
N GLY A 387 -12.20 -15.95 -1.17
CA GLY A 387 -11.46 -17.16 -0.80
C GLY A 387 -10.94 -17.97 -1.98
N ASN A 388 -10.78 -17.35 -3.15
CA ASN A 388 -10.37 -18.02 -4.39
C ASN A 388 -8.97 -18.65 -4.36
N LEU A 389 -8.12 -18.29 -3.39
CA LEU A 389 -6.76 -18.82 -3.22
C LEU A 389 -6.58 -19.47 -1.84
N PRO A 390 -6.94 -20.75 -1.65
CA PRO A 390 -7.12 -21.39 -0.33
C PRO A 390 -5.85 -21.63 0.51
N ILE A 391 -4.68 -21.17 0.04
CA ILE A 391 -3.40 -21.21 0.77
C ILE A 391 -3.06 -19.86 1.41
N LEU A 392 -3.71 -18.77 0.98
CA LEU A 392 -3.53 -17.44 1.55
C LEU A 392 -4.32 -17.29 2.86
N HIS A 393 -4.09 -16.20 3.59
CA HIS A 393 -4.87 -15.90 4.79
C HIS A 393 -6.25 -15.33 4.41
N GLY A 394 -6.29 -14.42 3.42
CA GLY A 394 -7.52 -14.04 2.73
C GLY A 394 -7.25 -13.60 1.28
N SER A 395 -8.29 -13.63 0.44
CA SER A 395 -8.23 -13.44 -1.01
C SER A 395 -9.61 -13.11 -1.61
N SER A 396 -9.63 -12.36 -2.70
CA SER A 396 -10.86 -12.14 -3.48
C SER A 396 -10.59 -11.73 -4.92
N LEU A 397 -11.48 -12.11 -5.84
CA LEU A 397 -11.58 -11.49 -7.16
C LEU A 397 -12.73 -10.46 -7.14
N PHE A 398 -12.47 -9.24 -7.58
CA PHE A 398 -13.51 -8.23 -7.82
C PHE A 398 -13.45 -7.76 -9.27
N SER A 399 -14.57 -7.85 -9.97
CA SER A 399 -14.75 -7.44 -11.36
C SER A 399 -15.91 -6.46 -11.48
N ARG A 400 -15.73 -5.37 -12.23
CA ARG A 400 -16.76 -4.37 -12.54
C ARG A 400 -16.64 -3.97 -14.01
N GLY A 401 -17.38 -4.67 -14.86
CA GLY A 401 -17.07 -4.81 -16.28
C GLY A 401 -15.60 -5.23 -16.50
N ASP A 402 -14.95 -4.63 -17.50
CA ASP A 402 -13.56 -4.92 -17.90
C ASP A 402 -12.49 -4.44 -16.91
N THR A 403 -12.86 -3.86 -15.75
CA THR A 403 -11.94 -3.68 -14.62
C THR A 403 -12.00 -4.90 -13.70
N GLN A 404 -10.85 -5.56 -13.50
CA GLN A 404 -10.70 -6.70 -12.60
C GLN A 404 -9.47 -6.55 -11.71
N VAL A 405 -9.63 -6.82 -10.41
CA VAL A 405 -8.52 -6.85 -9.44
C VAL A 405 -8.54 -8.16 -8.65
N LEU A 406 -7.36 -8.74 -8.45
CA LEU A 406 -7.12 -9.78 -7.47
C LEU A 406 -6.57 -9.13 -6.20
N CYS A 407 -7.33 -9.17 -5.12
CA CYS A 407 -6.88 -8.70 -3.82
C CYS A 407 -6.51 -9.88 -2.92
N THR A 408 -5.44 -9.74 -2.15
CA THR A 408 -4.90 -10.77 -1.26
C THR A 408 -4.47 -10.16 0.06
N VAL A 409 -4.63 -10.90 1.16
CA VAL A 409 -4.33 -10.43 2.51
C VAL A 409 -3.32 -11.35 3.19
N THR A 410 -2.28 -10.73 3.75
CA THR A 410 -1.30 -11.38 4.61
C THR A 410 -1.33 -10.73 6.00
N LEU A 411 -1.67 -11.51 7.02
CA LEU A 411 -1.49 -11.15 8.42
C LEU A 411 -0.07 -11.51 8.89
N GLY A 412 0.50 -10.67 9.75
CA GLY A 412 1.84 -10.82 10.34
C GLY A 412 1.92 -10.27 11.77
N ALA A 413 3.07 -10.37 12.41
CA ALA A 413 3.28 -9.91 13.79
C ALA A 413 3.38 -8.37 13.89
N PRO A 414 3.06 -7.73 15.03
CA PRO A 414 3.27 -6.29 15.24
C PRO A 414 4.71 -5.82 14.93
N ALA A 415 5.70 -6.66 15.23
CA ALA A 415 7.11 -6.39 14.93
C ALA A 415 7.47 -6.36 13.43
N GLU A 416 6.56 -6.84 12.56
CA GLU A 416 6.68 -6.81 11.10
C GLU A 416 6.03 -5.57 10.47
N ALA A 417 5.47 -4.66 11.28
CA ALA A 417 4.96 -3.37 10.82
C ALA A 417 6.05 -2.53 10.15
N GLN A 418 5.71 -1.87 9.03
CA GLN A 418 6.66 -1.08 8.25
C GLN A 418 7.09 0.15 9.05
N ARG A 419 8.40 0.30 9.29
CA ARG A 419 8.95 1.52 9.89
C ARG A 419 8.93 2.66 8.88
N LEU A 420 8.42 3.82 9.29
CA LEU A 420 8.40 5.03 8.48
C LEU A 420 9.54 5.97 8.91
N GLU A 421 10.24 6.52 7.93
CA GLU A 421 11.22 7.60 8.13
C GLU A 421 10.67 8.91 7.52
N SER A 422 9.64 9.49 8.13
CA SER A 422 9.12 10.83 7.78
C SER A 422 9.42 11.81 8.92
N LEU A 423 9.34 13.12 8.62
CA LEU A 423 9.43 14.18 9.63
C LEU A 423 8.17 14.25 10.51
N VAL A 424 7.02 13.75 10.03
CA VAL A 424 5.72 13.86 10.73
C VAL A 424 4.90 12.58 10.63
N GLY A 425 4.02 12.36 11.61
CA GLY A 425 3.14 11.20 11.69
C GLY A 425 3.74 10.00 12.44
N PRO A 426 3.09 8.83 12.40
CA PRO A 426 3.50 7.67 13.19
C PRO A 426 4.81 7.05 12.68
N PRO A 427 5.71 6.57 13.58
CA PRO A 427 6.98 5.95 13.18
C PRO A 427 6.81 4.53 12.59
N THR A 428 5.60 3.97 12.65
CA THR A 428 5.28 2.63 12.15
C THR A 428 3.93 2.60 11.45
N LYS A 429 3.80 1.70 10.47
CA LYS A 429 2.64 1.51 9.60
C LYS A 429 2.20 0.04 9.70
N ARG A 430 1.17 -0.19 10.54
CA ARG A 430 0.55 -1.51 10.82
C ARG A 430 -0.27 -2.05 9.65
N PHE A 431 -0.90 -1.16 8.88
CA PHE A 431 -1.70 -1.49 7.70
C PHE A 431 -0.95 -1.01 6.45
N MET A 432 -0.77 -1.89 5.46
CA MET A 432 -0.03 -1.61 4.22
C MET A 432 -0.84 -2.08 3.01
N LEU A 433 -1.10 -1.21 2.03
CA LEU A 433 -1.71 -1.61 0.76
C LEU A 433 -0.74 -1.43 -0.41
N HIS A 434 -0.28 -2.55 -0.98
CA HIS A 434 0.55 -2.57 -2.17
C HIS A 434 -0.32 -2.81 -3.41
N TYR A 435 -0.55 -1.76 -4.18
CA TYR A 435 -1.23 -1.81 -5.48
C TYR A 435 -0.20 -2.01 -6.61
N SER A 436 -0.52 -2.86 -7.59
CA SER A 436 0.31 -3.15 -8.76
C SER A 436 -0.50 -3.10 -10.05
N PHE A 437 0.02 -2.41 -11.06
CA PHE A 437 -0.58 -2.22 -12.38
C PHE A 437 0.31 -2.85 -13.46
N PRO A 438 0.24 -4.18 -13.66
CA PRO A 438 1.05 -4.87 -14.64
C PRO A 438 0.60 -4.51 -16.07
N PRO A 439 1.51 -4.36 -17.05
CA PRO A 439 1.13 -3.84 -18.37
C PRO A 439 0.20 -4.76 -19.17
N PHE A 440 0.12 -6.05 -18.82
CA PHE A 440 -0.85 -6.97 -19.42
C PHE A 440 -2.32 -6.58 -19.16
N CYS A 441 -2.64 -5.86 -18.07
CA CYS A 441 -4.03 -5.51 -17.74
C CYS A 441 -4.67 -4.48 -18.71
N ILE A 442 -3.87 -3.93 -19.61
CA ILE A 442 -4.28 -3.08 -20.74
C ILE A 442 -3.78 -3.60 -22.10
N ASN A 443 -3.27 -4.84 -22.14
CA ASN A 443 -2.67 -5.48 -23.33
C ASN A 443 -1.41 -4.75 -23.90
N GLU A 444 -0.57 -4.18 -23.03
CA GLU A 444 0.66 -3.47 -23.42
C GLU A 444 1.95 -4.20 -22.99
N VAL A 445 3.09 -3.77 -23.56
CA VAL A 445 4.45 -4.23 -23.20
C VAL A 445 5.21 -3.10 -22.47
N GLY A 446 5.17 -3.12 -21.14
CA GLY A 446 5.80 -2.11 -20.29
C GLY A 446 7.07 -2.58 -19.55
N LYS A 447 8.05 -1.69 -19.40
CA LYS A 447 9.21 -1.90 -18.52
C LYS A 447 8.83 -1.66 -17.07
N ARG A 448 8.89 -2.67 -16.20
CA ARG A 448 8.74 -2.48 -14.73
C ARG A 448 10.01 -1.82 -14.18
N VAL A 449 9.88 -0.61 -13.60
CA VAL A 449 11.00 0.17 -13.08
C VAL A 449 10.61 0.86 -11.76
N GLY A 450 11.27 0.46 -10.66
CA GLY A 450 11.18 1.14 -9.37
C GLY A 450 9.77 1.18 -8.76
N LEU A 451 9.48 2.26 -8.01
CA LEU A 451 8.15 2.60 -7.50
C LEU A 451 7.49 3.60 -8.45
N ASN A 452 6.36 3.23 -9.06
CA ASN A 452 5.60 4.14 -9.91
C ASN A 452 4.76 5.10 -9.07
N ARG A 453 4.84 6.40 -9.37
CA ARG A 453 4.04 7.45 -8.70
C ARG A 453 2.53 7.18 -8.78
N ARG A 454 2.03 6.63 -9.91
CA ARG A 454 0.60 6.28 -10.05
C ARG A 454 0.20 5.09 -9.18
N GLU A 455 1.02 4.03 -9.14
CA GLU A 455 0.75 2.83 -8.33
C GLU A 455 0.71 3.17 -6.84
N VAL A 456 1.69 3.93 -6.34
CA VAL A 456 1.72 4.43 -4.95
C VAL A 456 0.49 5.30 -4.64
N GLY A 457 0.13 6.23 -5.54
CA GLY A 457 -1.03 7.11 -5.36
C GLY A 457 -2.37 6.38 -5.35
N HIS A 458 -2.52 5.30 -6.13
CA HIS A 458 -3.71 4.44 -6.12
C HIS A 458 -3.74 3.52 -4.89
N GLY A 459 -2.59 2.96 -4.51
CA GLY A 459 -2.45 2.15 -3.30
C GLY A 459 -2.84 2.92 -2.05
N THR A 460 -2.27 4.12 -1.86
CA THR A 460 -2.55 4.96 -0.68
C THR A 460 -4.01 5.44 -0.63
N LEU A 461 -4.66 5.68 -1.77
CA LEU A 461 -6.09 6.03 -1.79
C LEU A 461 -6.95 4.87 -1.27
N ALA A 462 -6.69 3.64 -1.73
CA ALA A 462 -7.40 2.47 -1.22
C ALA A 462 -7.00 2.14 0.24
N GLU A 463 -5.76 2.44 0.62
CA GLU A 463 -5.28 2.30 2.00
C GLU A 463 -6.06 3.22 2.96
N LYS A 464 -6.19 4.52 2.64
CA LYS A 464 -7.01 5.48 3.39
C LYS A 464 -8.45 4.99 3.58
N ALA A 465 -9.05 4.47 2.51
CA ALA A 465 -10.45 4.04 2.50
C ALA A 465 -10.71 2.82 3.41
N LEU A 466 -9.77 1.85 3.43
CA LEU A 466 -9.89 0.60 4.20
C LEU A 466 -9.39 0.73 5.64
N LEU A 467 -8.43 1.62 5.90
CA LEU A 467 -7.93 1.88 7.25
C LEU A 467 -9.02 2.42 8.19
N ALA A 468 -10.05 3.09 7.66
CA ALA A 468 -11.15 3.66 8.45
C ALA A 468 -12.00 2.60 9.17
N VAL A 469 -12.20 1.41 8.57
CA VAL A 469 -13.00 0.30 9.16
C VAL A 469 -12.14 -0.78 9.81
N LEU A 470 -10.82 -0.59 9.85
CA LEU A 470 -9.89 -1.58 10.39
C LEU A 470 -9.94 -1.56 11.93
N PRO A 471 -10.09 -2.72 12.61
CA PRO A 471 -10.14 -2.78 14.07
C PRO A 471 -8.86 -2.21 14.71
N PRO A 472 -8.98 -1.58 15.90
CA PRO A 472 -7.85 -0.98 16.60
C PRO A 472 -6.83 -2.04 17.03
N GLU A 473 -5.60 -1.60 17.29
CA GLU A 473 -4.47 -2.51 17.54
C GLU A 473 -4.62 -3.34 18.82
N ASN A 474 -5.34 -2.84 19.82
CA ASN A 474 -5.66 -3.57 21.05
C ASN A 474 -6.54 -4.81 20.79
N ASP A 475 -7.52 -4.66 19.89
CA ASP A 475 -8.54 -5.69 19.62
C ASP A 475 -8.07 -6.65 18.52
N PHE A 476 -7.25 -6.16 17.59
CA PHE A 476 -6.68 -6.95 16.51
C PHE A 476 -5.16 -6.69 16.37
N PRO A 477 -4.32 -7.26 17.26
CA PRO A 477 -2.88 -6.97 17.36
C PRO A 477 -2.04 -7.65 16.26
N TYR A 478 -2.47 -7.56 15.00
CA TYR A 478 -1.76 -8.04 13.82
C TYR A 478 -1.30 -6.87 12.95
N THR A 479 -0.15 -7.06 12.29
CA THR A 479 0.23 -6.30 11.10
C THR A 479 -0.56 -6.86 9.91
N VAL A 480 -1.07 -5.99 9.04
CA VAL A 480 -1.95 -6.36 7.93
C VAL A 480 -1.38 -5.81 6.63
N ARG A 481 -1.12 -6.70 5.68
CA ARG A 481 -0.69 -6.36 4.33
C ARG A 481 -1.73 -6.79 3.31
N VAL A 482 -2.30 -5.82 2.61
CA VAL A 482 -3.13 -6.01 1.42
C VAL A 482 -2.23 -5.92 0.17
N ASN A 483 -2.37 -6.86 -0.75
CA ASN A 483 -1.72 -6.85 -2.06
C ASN A 483 -2.82 -6.88 -3.13
N SER A 484 -2.89 -5.83 -3.96
CA SER A 484 -3.85 -5.73 -5.07
C SER A 484 -3.12 -5.77 -6.40
N GLU A 485 -3.42 -6.78 -7.21
CA GLU A 485 -2.89 -6.93 -8.56
C GLU A 485 -4.03 -6.70 -9.57
N VAL A 486 -3.88 -5.67 -10.40
CA VAL A 486 -4.86 -5.36 -11.45
C VAL A 486 -4.70 -6.38 -12.58
N MET A 487 -5.76 -7.15 -12.84
CA MET A 487 -5.78 -8.19 -13.88
C MET A 487 -6.31 -7.66 -15.21
N ALA A 488 -7.33 -6.79 -15.15
CA ALA A 488 -7.86 -6.05 -16.29
C ALA A 488 -8.23 -4.63 -15.86
N SER A 489 -8.19 -3.65 -16.77
CA SER A 489 -8.42 -2.24 -16.45
C SER A 489 -9.19 -1.51 -17.54
N ASP A 490 -10.44 -1.11 -17.26
CA ASP A 490 -11.18 -0.13 -18.06
C ASP A 490 -11.88 0.95 -17.22
N GLY A 491 -11.36 1.30 -16.06
CA GLY A 491 -11.87 2.40 -15.24
C GLY A 491 -11.68 2.17 -13.74
N SER A 492 -11.14 3.19 -13.06
CA SER A 492 -10.95 3.28 -11.60
C SER A 492 -10.61 1.97 -10.87
N THR A 493 -9.51 1.36 -11.29
CA THR A 493 -8.90 0.17 -10.65
C THR A 493 -8.56 0.38 -9.17
N SER A 494 -8.33 1.62 -8.73
CA SER A 494 -8.14 1.98 -7.32
C SER A 494 -9.43 1.82 -6.51
N MET A 495 -10.59 2.14 -7.09
CA MET A 495 -11.89 1.92 -6.46
C MET A 495 -12.29 0.43 -6.47
N ALA A 496 -11.97 -0.31 -7.54
CA ALA A 496 -12.07 -1.76 -7.54
C ALA A 496 -11.18 -2.40 -6.44
N THR A 497 -9.98 -1.85 -6.22
CA THR A 497 -9.07 -2.28 -5.14
C THR A 497 -9.64 -2.03 -3.74
N VAL A 498 -10.48 -1.01 -3.54
CA VAL A 498 -11.21 -0.83 -2.27
C VAL A 498 -12.21 -1.97 -2.08
N CYS A 499 -13.05 -2.26 -3.07
CA CYS A 499 -14.07 -3.31 -2.98
C CYS A 499 -13.45 -4.69 -2.74
N GLY A 500 -12.48 -5.08 -3.58
CA GLY A 500 -11.75 -6.34 -3.41
C GLY A 500 -10.93 -6.38 -2.11
N GLY A 501 -10.31 -5.27 -1.72
CA GLY A 501 -9.60 -5.16 -0.44
C GLY A 501 -10.54 -5.40 0.75
N SER A 502 -11.73 -4.82 0.77
CA SER A 502 -12.73 -5.02 1.81
C SER A 502 -13.18 -6.49 1.89
N MET A 503 -13.48 -7.14 0.75
CA MET A 503 -13.83 -8.57 0.73
C MET A 503 -12.68 -9.46 1.19
N ALA A 504 -11.45 -9.25 0.70
CA ALA A 504 -10.29 -10.06 1.08
C ALA A 504 -9.87 -9.90 2.56
N LEU A 505 -10.18 -8.75 3.18
CA LEU A 505 -9.99 -8.53 4.62
C LEU A 505 -11.04 -9.30 5.45
N MET A 506 -12.30 -9.33 5.03
CA MET A 506 -13.34 -10.19 5.65
C MET A 506 -13.06 -11.69 5.42
N ASP A 507 -12.57 -12.07 4.23
CA ASP A 507 -12.12 -13.43 3.90
C ASP A 507 -11.00 -13.91 4.83
N ALA A 508 -10.10 -13.00 5.23
CA ALA A 508 -9.04 -13.24 6.21
C ALA A 508 -9.51 -13.37 7.67
N GLY A 509 -10.82 -13.30 7.94
CA GLY A 509 -11.38 -13.37 9.28
C GLY A 509 -10.98 -12.18 10.18
N ILE A 510 -10.75 -11.01 9.57
CA ILE A 510 -10.50 -9.75 10.29
C ILE A 510 -11.87 -9.17 10.66
N PRO A 511 -12.13 -8.82 11.93
CA PRO A 511 -13.37 -8.19 12.34
C PRO A 511 -13.41 -6.72 11.89
N LEU A 512 -13.70 -6.50 10.60
CA LEU A 512 -14.11 -5.19 10.09
C LEU A 512 -15.46 -4.81 10.67
N GLN A 513 -15.71 -3.51 10.83
CA GLN A 513 -16.99 -2.99 11.29
C GLN A 513 -18.06 -3.08 10.20
N GLU A 514 -17.72 -2.66 8.99
CA GLU A 514 -18.61 -2.57 7.83
C GLU A 514 -17.85 -2.85 6.52
N HIS A 515 -18.59 -3.10 5.43
CA HIS A 515 -18.00 -3.14 4.08
C HIS A 515 -17.70 -1.73 3.55
N VAL A 516 -16.57 -1.58 2.85
CA VAL A 516 -16.20 -0.34 2.14
C VAL A 516 -16.21 -0.60 0.64
N ALA A 517 -17.01 0.17 -0.10
CA ALA A 517 -17.01 0.17 -1.56
C ALA A 517 -16.45 1.48 -2.10
N GLY A 518 -15.83 1.42 -3.28
CA GLY A 518 -15.35 2.57 -4.03
C GLY A 518 -16.09 2.76 -5.36
N VAL A 519 -16.48 3.99 -5.68
CA VAL A 519 -17.04 4.38 -6.98
C VAL A 519 -16.26 5.57 -7.56
N SER A 520 -16.27 5.69 -8.89
CA SER A 520 -15.71 6.82 -9.62
C SER A 520 -16.80 7.52 -10.42
N VAL A 521 -17.05 8.78 -10.07
CA VAL A 521 -17.96 9.68 -10.76
C VAL A 521 -17.14 10.60 -11.68
N GLY A 522 -17.67 10.94 -12.84
CA GLY A 522 -17.06 11.90 -13.76
C GLY A 522 -18.01 13.02 -14.15
N LEU A 523 -17.46 14.06 -14.77
CA LEU A 523 -18.20 15.20 -15.32
C LEU A 523 -17.87 15.37 -16.80
N VAL A 524 -18.90 15.58 -17.61
CA VAL A 524 -18.78 16.11 -18.97
C VAL A 524 -19.53 17.43 -19.02
N SER A 525 -18.81 18.52 -19.30
CA SER A 525 -19.37 19.88 -19.39
C SER A 525 -19.28 20.49 -20.79
N GLU A 526 -20.15 21.44 -21.08
CA GLU A 526 -19.97 22.41 -22.17
C GLU A 526 -19.60 23.77 -21.57
N VAL A 527 -18.47 24.31 -22.00
CA VAL A 527 -17.86 25.54 -21.44
C VAL A 527 -17.88 26.63 -22.49
N ASP A 528 -18.26 27.85 -22.13
CA ASP A 528 -18.16 28.99 -23.03
C ASP A 528 -16.68 29.33 -23.32
N PRO A 529 -16.22 29.37 -24.60
CA PRO A 529 -14.83 29.73 -24.93
C PRO A 529 -14.46 31.17 -24.55
N SER A 530 -15.43 32.06 -24.35
CA SER A 530 -15.23 33.48 -24.05
C SER A 530 -15.31 33.84 -22.57
N THR A 531 -16.18 33.19 -21.79
CA THR A 531 -16.27 33.43 -20.32
C THR A 531 -15.59 32.35 -19.47
N GLY A 532 -15.36 31.15 -20.01
CA GLY A 532 -14.83 30.02 -19.25
C GLY A 532 -15.82 29.45 -18.22
N GLU A 533 -17.11 29.76 -18.33
CA GLU A 533 -18.20 29.25 -17.48
C GLU A 533 -18.84 28.01 -18.09
N ILE A 534 -19.40 27.13 -17.24
CA ILE A 534 -20.12 25.92 -17.67
C ILE A 534 -21.56 26.31 -18.03
N LYS A 535 -22.00 25.98 -19.25
CA LYS A 535 -23.38 26.19 -19.73
C LYS A 535 -24.31 25.04 -19.41
N ASP A 536 -23.81 23.82 -19.62
CA ASP A 536 -24.54 22.57 -19.40
C ASP A 536 -23.54 21.47 -18.99
N TYR A 537 -24.01 20.46 -18.26
CA TYR A 537 -23.18 19.34 -17.82
C TYR A 537 -23.96 18.06 -17.55
N ARG A 538 -23.27 16.92 -17.60
CA ARG A 538 -23.79 15.61 -17.17
C ARG A 538 -22.80 14.97 -16.20
N ILE A 539 -23.35 14.42 -15.12
CA ILE A 539 -22.63 13.63 -14.11
C ILE A 539 -22.71 12.16 -14.54
N LEU A 540 -21.58 11.44 -14.52
CA LEU A 540 -21.46 10.05 -14.96
C LEU A 540 -21.05 9.14 -13.79
N THR A 541 -21.77 8.07 -13.55
CA THR A 541 -21.51 7.11 -12.46
C THR A 541 -20.76 5.88 -12.99
N ASP A 542 -19.74 5.43 -12.24
CA ASP A 542 -18.82 4.36 -12.64
C ASP A 542 -18.25 4.55 -14.06
N ILE A 543 -17.39 5.56 -14.21
CA ILE A 543 -16.78 5.93 -15.49
C ILE A 543 -15.83 4.87 -16.08
N LEU A 544 -15.85 4.76 -17.40
CA LEU A 544 -14.85 4.02 -18.19
C LEU A 544 -13.52 4.77 -18.27
N GLY A 545 -12.43 4.09 -18.65
CA GLY A 545 -11.14 4.72 -18.92
C GLY A 545 -11.19 5.74 -20.07
N LEU A 546 -12.05 5.51 -21.07
CA LEU A 546 -12.32 6.46 -22.15
C LEU A 546 -13.11 7.69 -21.69
N GLU A 547 -14.07 7.49 -20.77
CA GLU A 547 -14.90 8.56 -20.20
C GLU A 547 -14.10 9.45 -19.24
N ASP A 548 -13.20 8.87 -18.43
CA ASP A 548 -12.16 9.62 -17.71
C ASP A 548 -11.37 10.46 -18.72
N HIS A 549 -10.66 9.83 -19.66
CA HIS A 549 -9.73 10.49 -20.56
C HIS A 549 -10.32 11.72 -21.27
N LEU A 550 -11.57 11.63 -21.74
CA LEU A 550 -12.25 12.67 -22.51
C LEU A 550 -13.14 13.61 -21.67
N GLY A 551 -13.48 13.22 -20.44
CA GLY A 551 -14.19 14.03 -19.46
C GLY A 551 -13.36 15.20 -18.90
N ASP A 552 -13.94 15.90 -17.92
CA ASP A 552 -13.34 17.06 -17.24
C ASP A 552 -12.93 16.76 -15.80
N MET A 553 -13.51 15.71 -15.21
CA MET A 553 -13.42 15.40 -13.79
C MET A 553 -13.36 13.89 -13.56
N ASP A 554 -12.52 13.48 -12.61
CA ASP A 554 -12.39 12.11 -12.11
C ASP A 554 -12.49 12.16 -10.57
N PHE A 555 -13.71 11.94 -10.07
CA PHE A 555 -14.09 12.02 -8.67
C PHE A 555 -14.21 10.61 -8.08
N LYS A 556 -13.14 10.16 -7.42
CA LYS A 556 -13.07 8.86 -6.76
C LYS A 556 -13.52 9.02 -5.33
N ILE A 557 -14.40 8.15 -4.87
CA ILE A 557 -15.01 8.25 -3.53
C ILE A 557 -15.32 6.85 -3.01
N ALA A 558 -14.90 6.61 -1.77
CA ALA A 558 -15.03 5.36 -1.06
C ALA A 558 -15.65 5.58 0.32
N GLY A 559 -16.38 4.58 0.80
CA GLY A 559 -17.11 4.63 2.06
C GLY A 559 -17.96 3.40 2.31
N THR A 560 -18.66 3.42 3.44
CA THR A 560 -19.58 2.39 3.91
C THR A 560 -21.03 2.79 3.61
N ARG A 561 -22.01 2.10 4.22
CA ARG A 561 -23.40 2.57 4.28
C ARG A 561 -23.61 3.75 5.24
N ILE A 562 -22.70 3.98 6.17
CA ILE A 562 -22.79 5.02 7.22
C ILE A 562 -22.24 6.35 6.72
N GLY A 563 -21.10 6.33 6.00
CA GLY A 563 -20.47 7.55 5.49
C GLY A 563 -19.24 7.32 4.62
N VAL A 564 -18.56 8.41 4.30
CA VAL A 564 -17.38 8.48 3.44
C VAL A 564 -16.10 8.18 4.23
N THR A 565 -15.21 7.35 3.68
CA THR A 565 -13.89 7.05 4.27
C THR A 565 -12.71 7.64 3.49
N ALA A 566 -12.83 7.81 2.17
CA ALA A 566 -11.82 8.52 1.37
C ALA A 566 -12.38 9.15 0.09
N ILE A 567 -11.76 10.25 -0.35
CA ILE A 567 -12.04 10.92 -1.63
C ILE A 567 -10.74 11.30 -2.33
N GLN A 568 -10.73 11.23 -3.66
CA GLN A 568 -9.71 11.83 -4.52
C GLN A 568 -10.39 12.47 -5.74
N LEU A 569 -10.44 13.80 -5.77
CA LEU A 569 -10.96 14.57 -6.90
C LEU A 569 -9.81 15.09 -7.76
N ASP A 570 -9.79 14.68 -9.02
CA ASP A 570 -8.91 15.22 -10.05
C ASP A 570 -9.72 15.99 -11.11
N ILE A 571 -9.28 17.22 -11.41
CA ILE A 571 -9.94 18.12 -12.36
C ILE A 571 -8.96 18.45 -13.50
N LYS A 572 -9.46 18.48 -14.73
CA LYS A 572 -8.68 18.68 -15.96
C LYS A 572 -8.77 20.09 -16.57
N PRO A 573 -9.91 20.81 -16.56
CA PRO A 573 -9.93 22.25 -16.86
C PRO A 573 -9.34 23.08 -15.70
N ALA A 574 -9.32 24.41 -15.85
CA ALA A 574 -8.92 25.37 -14.82
C ALA A 574 -9.96 25.50 -13.67
N GLY A 575 -10.35 24.35 -13.10
CA GLY A 575 -11.26 24.20 -11.98
C GLY A 575 -12.74 24.09 -12.34
N ILE A 576 -13.54 23.64 -11.38
CA ILE A 576 -15.00 23.46 -11.45
C ILE A 576 -15.66 24.16 -10.23
N PRO A 577 -16.83 24.81 -10.36
CA PRO A 577 -17.59 25.37 -9.23
C PRO A 577 -17.85 24.35 -8.13
N LEU A 578 -17.84 24.78 -6.87
CA LEU A 578 -17.97 23.87 -5.72
C LEU A 578 -19.32 23.14 -5.68
N ASP A 579 -20.43 23.80 -6.02
CA ASP A 579 -21.77 23.20 -5.91
C ASP A 579 -21.98 21.98 -6.81
N ILE A 580 -21.36 21.93 -7.99
CA ILE A 580 -21.39 20.75 -8.89
C ILE A 580 -20.68 19.55 -8.24
N ILE A 581 -19.62 19.80 -7.47
CA ILE A 581 -18.88 18.76 -6.74
C ILE A 581 -19.71 18.27 -5.54
N CYS A 582 -20.48 19.14 -4.90
CA CYS A 582 -21.45 18.76 -3.86
C CYS A 582 -22.59 17.90 -4.43
N GLU A 583 -23.14 18.24 -5.60
CA GLU A 583 -24.14 17.43 -6.32
C GLU A 583 -23.63 16.00 -6.62
N CYS A 584 -22.34 15.87 -6.99
CA CYS A 584 -21.71 14.58 -7.25
C CYS A 584 -21.66 13.64 -6.04
N LEU A 585 -21.80 14.14 -4.79
CA LEU A 585 -21.84 13.30 -3.58
C LEU A 585 -23.06 12.38 -3.56
N GLU A 586 -24.22 12.85 -4.02
CA GLU A 586 -25.47 12.07 -4.03
C GLU A 586 -25.47 10.99 -5.13
N HIS A 587 -24.90 11.30 -6.30
CA HIS A 587 -24.66 10.29 -7.36
C HIS A 587 -23.66 9.23 -6.89
N ALA A 588 -22.57 9.66 -6.24
CA ALA A 588 -21.60 8.75 -5.65
C ALA A 588 -22.20 7.85 -4.56
N HIS A 589 -23.03 8.41 -3.67
CA HIS A 589 -23.71 7.65 -2.62
C HIS A 589 -24.60 6.54 -3.20
N LYS A 590 -25.43 6.86 -4.21
CA LYS A 590 -26.24 5.87 -4.94
C LYS A 590 -25.39 4.75 -5.56
N GLY A 591 -24.34 5.11 -6.31
CA GLY A 591 -23.44 4.14 -6.93
C GLY A 591 -22.67 3.29 -5.91
N ARG A 592 -22.29 3.86 -4.76
CA ARG A 592 -21.63 3.18 -3.65
C ARG A 592 -22.53 2.10 -3.02
N LEU A 593 -23.81 2.45 -2.76
CA LEU A 593 -24.80 1.49 -2.24
C LEU A 593 -25.04 0.31 -3.19
N GLN A 594 -25.18 0.55 -4.50
CA GLN A 594 -25.34 -0.52 -5.49
C GLN A 594 -24.16 -1.53 -5.48
N ILE A 595 -22.94 -1.04 -5.24
CA ILE A 595 -21.75 -1.90 -5.16
C ILE A 595 -21.71 -2.68 -3.84
N LEU A 596 -22.04 -2.06 -2.71
CA LEU A 596 -22.15 -2.72 -1.40
C LEU A 596 -23.21 -3.83 -1.43
N ASP A 597 -24.38 -3.56 -2.01
CA ASP A 597 -25.46 -4.53 -2.22
C ASP A 597 -25.00 -5.77 -3.01
N HIS A 598 -23.97 -5.68 -3.86
CA HIS A 598 -23.38 -6.83 -4.56
C HIS A 598 -22.29 -7.55 -3.76
N MET A 599 -21.45 -6.82 -3.03
CA MET A 599 -20.39 -7.40 -2.19
C MET A 599 -20.98 -8.24 -1.04
N GLU A 600 -22.01 -7.72 -0.36
CA GLU A 600 -22.67 -8.37 0.78
C GLU A 600 -23.38 -9.69 0.43
N ARG A 601 -23.68 -9.92 -0.86
CA ARG A 601 -24.27 -11.19 -1.34
C ARG A 601 -23.24 -12.31 -1.43
N GLU A 602 -21.98 -11.97 -1.63
CA GLU A 602 -20.86 -12.93 -1.70
C GLU A 602 -20.28 -13.18 -0.30
N ILE A 603 -20.00 -12.12 0.45
CA ILE A 603 -19.55 -12.19 1.84
C ILE A 603 -20.27 -11.11 2.65
N SER A 604 -21.03 -11.50 3.67
CA SER A 604 -21.83 -10.59 4.51
C SER A 604 -21.26 -10.40 5.93
N ALA A 605 -20.27 -11.20 6.30
CA ALA A 605 -19.56 -11.12 7.57
C ALA A 605 -18.14 -11.70 7.43
N PRO A 606 -17.17 -11.27 8.26
CA PRO A 606 -15.86 -11.88 8.31
C PRO A 606 -15.91 -13.39 8.57
N ARG A 607 -15.05 -14.16 7.87
CA ARG A 607 -15.01 -15.63 8.03
C ARG A 607 -14.63 -16.00 9.47
N THR A 608 -15.39 -16.92 10.06
CA THR A 608 -14.97 -17.60 11.29
C THR A 608 -13.65 -18.32 11.05
N GLN A 609 -12.66 -18.12 11.92
CA GLN A 609 -11.27 -18.47 11.63
C GLN A 609 -10.98 -19.99 11.67
N ASP A 610 -11.26 -20.69 10.57
CA ASP A 610 -11.02 -22.14 10.39
C ASP A 610 -9.59 -22.60 10.75
N ASP A 611 -9.49 -23.72 11.46
CA ASP A 611 -8.22 -24.30 11.94
C ASP A 611 -7.24 -24.71 10.82
N ARG A 612 -7.71 -24.81 9.57
CA ARG A 612 -6.92 -25.31 8.43
C ARG A 612 -5.80 -24.39 7.97
N ASN A 613 -5.94 -23.06 8.10
CA ASN A 613 -4.96 -22.12 7.56
C ASN A 613 -5.00 -20.69 8.16
N SER A 614 -5.89 -20.42 9.13
CA SER A 614 -5.97 -19.08 9.76
C SER A 614 -4.80 -18.82 10.71
N PRO A 615 -4.10 -17.67 10.59
CA PRO A 615 -2.92 -17.38 11.38
C PRO A 615 -3.32 -16.96 12.81
N ARG A 616 -2.93 -17.77 13.78
CA ARG A 616 -3.20 -17.53 15.20
C ARG A 616 -2.11 -16.63 15.79
N LEU A 617 -2.51 -15.73 16.68
CA LEU A 617 -1.61 -14.89 17.48
C LEU A 617 -1.94 -15.09 18.96
N ALA A 618 -0.91 -15.30 19.78
CA ALA A 618 -1.04 -15.43 21.23
C ALA A 618 -0.13 -14.41 21.92
N THR A 619 -0.73 -13.55 22.74
CA THR A 619 -0.02 -12.52 23.51
C THR A 619 0.01 -12.94 24.98
N LEU A 620 1.17 -13.32 25.47
CA LEU A 620 1.39 -13.85 26.82
C LEU A 620 2.28 -12.89 27.61
N LYS A 621 1.94 -12.65 28.89
CA LYS A 621 2.74 -11.78 29.77
C LYS A 621 3.62 -12.63 30.68
N TYR A 622 4.88 -12.22 30.81
CA TYR A 622 5.95 -12.96 31.47
C TYR A 622 6.97 -11.99 32.06
N ASP A 623 7.57 -12.33 33.21
CA ASP A 623 8.63 -11.50 33.79
C ASP A 623 9.84 -11.37 32.88
N ASN A 624 10.50 -10.21 32.91
CA ASN A 624 11.66 -9.93 32.08
C ASN A 624 12.80 -10.96 32.25
N ASP A 625 12.94 -11.59 33.43
CA ASP A 625 13.92 -12.64 33.68
C ASP A 625 13.52 -14.03 33.15
N THR A 626 12.24 -14.33 32.96
CA THR A 626 11.83 -15.57 32.26
C THR A 626 11.96 -15.39 30.74
N LEU A 627 11.63 -14.20 30.23
CA LEU A 627 11.84 -13.82 28.83
C LEU A 627 13.33 -13.84 28.44
N ARG A 628 14.23 -13.39 29.32
CA ARG A 628 15.69 -13.53 29.13
C ARG A 628 16.13 -14.99 28.97
N ARG A 629 15.55 -15.93 29.74
CA ARG A 629 15.82 -17.38 29.58
C ARG A 629 15.30 -17.89 28.22
N LEU A 630 14.07 -17.53 27.84
CA LEU A 630 13.46 -17.96 26.58
C LEU A 630 14.23 -17.46 25.33
N ILE A 631 14.72 -16.22 25.36
CA ILE A 631 15.54 -15.65 24.29
C ILE A 631 16.88 -16.40 24.20
N GLY A 632 17.51 -16.66 25.34
CA GLY A 632 18.83 -17.29 25.44
C GLY A 632 19.99 -16.38 24.98
N PRO A 633 21.24 -16.85 25.07
CA PRO A 633 22.40 -16.07 24.66
C PRO A 633 22.30 -15.69 23.16
N LEU A 634 22.46 -14.39 22.86
CA LEU A 634 22.36 -13.81 21.52
C LEU A 634 21.06 -14.13 20.75
N GLY A 635 19.98 -14.54 21.44
CA GLY A 635 18.72 -14.95 20.80
C GLY A 635 18.77 -16.33 20.14
N ALA A 636 19.77 -17.16 20.44
CA ALA A 636 19.95 -18.47 19.81
C ALA A 636 18.78 -19.43 20.10
N LEU A 637 18.23 -19.41 21.32
CA LEU A 637 17.13 -20.29 21.71
C LEU A 637 15.82 -19.87 21.03
N LYS A 638 15.52 -18.57 21.00
CA LYS A 638 14.41 -18.00 20.20
C LYS A 638 14.47 -18.45 18.73
N ARG A 639 15.63 -18.30 18.07
CA ARG A 639 15.80 -18.73 16.67
C ARG A 639 15.56 -20.22 16.48
N LYS A 640 16.11 -21.06 17.38
CA LYS A 640 15.90 -22.51 17.35
C LYS A 640 14.42 -22.88 17.45
N ILE A 641 13.63 -22.22 18.31
CA ILE A 641 12.18 -22.47 18.39
C ILE A 641 11.49 -22.10 17.08
N GLU A 642 11.80 -20.93 16.49
CA GLU A 642 11.22 -20.50 15.20
C GLU A 642 11.60 -21.44 14.05
N GLU A 643 12.87 -21.87 13.97
CA GLU A 643 13.37 -22.80 12.95
C GLU A 643 12.75 -24.20 13.07
N GLU A 644 12.56 -24.72 14.29
CA GLU A 644 11.97 -26.05 14.52
C GLU A 644 10.43 -26.09 14.48
N THR A 645 9.75 -24.94 14.52
CA THR A 645 8.26 -24.88 14.54
C THR A 645 7.66 -24.22 13.32
N GLY A 646 8.39 -23.30 12.66
CA GLY A 646 7.83 -22.40 11.65
C GLY A 646 6.99 -21.24 12.22
N GLY A 647 6.88 -21.11 13.55
CA GLY A 647 6.28 -19.95 14.19
C GLY A 647 7.23 -18.73 14.23
N ARG A 648 6.67 -17.54 14.47
CA ARG A 648 7.42 -16.32 14.78
C ARG A 648 7.19 -15.92 16.23
N ILE A 649 8.24 -15.44 16.87
CA ILE A 649 8.20 -14.97 18.25
C ILE A 649 8.66 -13.51 18.28
N SER A 650 7.91 -12.62 18.93
CA SER A 650 8.36 -11.29 19.32
C SER A 650 8.39 -11.18 20.84
N VAL A 651 9.32 -10.39 21.36
CA VAL A 651 9.38 -10.03 22.78
C VAL A 651 9.45 -8.50 22.87
N SER A 652 8.59 -7.92 23.69
CA SER A 652 8.54 -6.48 23.94
C SER A 652 8.02 -6.26 25.35
N ASP A 653 8.81 -5.62 26.21
CA ASP A 653 8.46 -5.13 27.55
C ASP A 653 7.48 -6.01 28.35
N GLY A 654 7.99 -7.13 28.89
CA GLY A 654 7.20 -8.10 29.66
C GLY A 654 6.18 -8.92 28.86
N THR A 655 6.14 -8.77 27.54
CA THR A 655 5.15 -9.42 26.66
C THR A 655 5.82 -10.27 25.59
N LEU A 656 5.36 -11.52 25.47
CA LEU A 656 5.69 -12.47 24.41
C LEU A 656 4.53 -12.51 23.40
N THR A 657 4.79 -12.13 22.15
CA THR A 657 3.81 -12.29 21.06
C THR A 657 4.26 -13.45 20.18
N VAL A 658 3.52 -14.55 20.21
CA VAL A 658 3.70 -15.67 19.29
C VAL A 658 2.75 -15.49 18.10
N VAL A 659 3.24 -15.68 16.88
CA VAL A 659 2.43 -15.74 15.66
C VAL A 659 2.71 -17.06 14.96
N ALA A 660 1.66 -17.79 14.61
CA ALA A 660 1.74 -19.10 14.00
C ALA A 660 0.76 -19.21 12.82
N LYS A 661 1.19 -19.82 11.72
CA LYS A 661 0.36 -19.97 10.51
C LYS A 661 -0.95 -20.74 10.76
N ASN A 662 -0.93 -21.68 11.70
CA ASN A 662 -2.03 -22.60 12.01
C ASN A 662 -2.09 -22.86 13.52
N GLN A 663 -3.26 -23.29 14.01
CA GLN A 663 -3.47 -23.74 15.39
C GLN A 663 -2.44 -24.81 15.84
N SER A 664 -2.21 -25.85 15.03
CA SER A 664 -1.22 -26.91 15.34
C SER A 664 0.25 -26.42 15.34
N VAL A 665 0.54 -25.25 14.76
CA VAL A 665 1.87 -24.61 14.88
C VAL A 665 1.93 -23.78 16.16
N MET A 666 0.85 -23.07 16.52
CA MET A 666 0.75 -22.33 17.78
C MET A 666 0.99 -23.26 18.97
N GLU A 667 0.28 -24.40 19.03
CA GLU A 667 0.40 -25.39 20.10
C GLU A 667 1.83 -25.91 20.28
N LYS A 668 2.56 -26.16 19.17
CA LYS A 668 3.97 -26.60 19.21
C LYS A 668 4.95 -25.51 19.65
N VAL A 669 4.63 -24.23 19.41
CA VAL A 669 5.42 -23.12 19.97
C VAL A 669 5.13 -22.99 21.46
N LEU A 670 3.85 -23.00 21.85
CA LEU A 670 3.42 -22.88 23.25
C LEU A 670 3.97 -24.03 24.12
N GLU A 671 3.92 -25.28 23.65
CA GLU A 671 4.52 -26.43 24.35
C GLU A 671 6.03 -26.25 24.59
N LYS A 672 6.76 -25.70 23.62
CA LYS A 672 8.20 -25.40 23.76
C LYS A 672 8.47 -24.21 24.67
N VAL A 673 7.63 -23.17 24.63
CA VAL A 673 7.72 -22.01 25.53
C VAL A 673 7.46 -22.44 26.97
N ASP A 674 6.40 -23.21 27.23
CA ASP A 674 6.09 -23.84 28.52
C ASP A 674 7.25 -24.70 29.04
N PHE A 675 7.84 -25.51 28.16
CA PHE A 675 8.98 -26.38 28.50
C PHE A 675 10.24 -25.60 28.88
N ILE A 676 10.51 -24.45 28.24
CA ILE A 676 11.74 -23.64 28.44
C ILE A 676 11.60 -22.65 29.60
N ILE A 677 10.45 -21.98 29.74
CA ILE A 677 10.19 -21.11 30.89
C ILE A 677 10.08 -21.96 32.16
N GLY A 678 9.48 -23.15 32.00
CA GLY A 678 9.07 -24.06 33.06
C GLY A 678 7.72 -23.63 33.63
N ARG A 679 6.74 -24.53 33.63
CA ARG A 679 5.57 -24.38 34.51
C ARG A 679 6.06 -24.33 35.96
N GLU A 680 5.48 -23.46 36.77
CA GLU A 680 5.71 -23.50 38.21
C GLU A 680 5.35 -24.90 38.74
N ILE A 681 6.21 -25.43 39.61
CA ILE A 681 6.12 -26.84 40.00
C ILE A 681 5.12 -26.96 41.16
N GLU A 682 3.85 -27.12 40.80
CA GLU A 682 2.77 -27.43 41.72
C GLU A 682 3.10 -28.69 42.54
N VAL A 683 2.97 -28.56 43.86
CA VAL A 683 3.18 -29.68 44.79
C VAL A 683 2.07 -30.70 44.58
N GLY A 684 2.45 -31.90 44.14
CA GLY A 684 1.52 -32.95 43.73
C GLY A 684 1.33 -33.09 42.21
N GLY A 685 1.90 -32.23 41.37
CA GLY A 685 1.92 -32.41 39.91
C GLY A 685 2.79 -33.59 39.47
N ILE A 686 2.45 -34.21 38.31
CA ILE A 686 3.21 -35.31 37.70
C ILE A 686 3.94 -34.81 36.46
N TYR A 687 5.27 -34.97 36.44
CA TYR A 687 6.16 -34.47 35.40
C TYR A 687 6.95 -35.62 34.77
N LYS A 688 7.29 -35.50 33.48
CA LYS A 688 8.19 -36.44 32.79
C LYS A 688 9.60 -35.87 32.78
N GLY A 689 10.58 -36.67 33.19
CA GLY A 689 11.98 -36.27 33.26
C GLY A 689 12.94 -37.38 32.89
N VAL A 690 14.20 -37.04 32.64
CA VAL A 690 15.28 -37.96 32.26
C VAL A 690 16.36 -37.98 33.35
N VAL A 691 16.81 -39.17 33.74
CA VAL A 691 17.85 -39.34 34.76
C VAL A 691 19.20 -38.85 34.21
N THR A 692 19.77 -37.79 34.78
CA THR A 692 21.05 -37.21 34.35
C THR A 692 22.24 -37.75 35.12
N SER A 693 22.09 -38.07 36.41
CA SER A 693 23.11 -38.77 37.19
C SER A 693 22.50 -39.59 38.31
N VAL A 694 23.11 -40.75 38.59
CA VAL A 694 22.75 -41.61 39.72
C VAL A 694 23.85 -41.52 40.78
N LYS A 695 23.45 -41.39 42.05
CA LYS A 695 24.34 -41.41 43.22
C LYS A 695 23.75 -42.34 44.28
N GLU A 696 24.55 -42.69 45.28
CA GLU A 696 24.20 -43.67 46.32
C GLU A 696 22.92 -43.28 47.11
N TYR A 697 22.65 -41.98 47.28
CA TYR A 697 21.46 -41.47 47.98
C TYR A 697 20.23 -41.19 47.08
N GLY A 698 20.37 -41.29 45.75
CA GLY A 698 19.27 -41.00 44.82
C GLY A 698 19.72 -40.61 43.41
N ALA A 699 18.74 -40.39 42.54
CA ALA A 699 18.95 -39.98 41.16
C ALA A 699 18.58 -38.50 40.97
N PHE A 700 19.41 -37.78 40.21
CA PHE A 700 19.09 -36.46 39.69
C PHE A 700 18.34 -36.64 38.37
N VAL A 701 17.17 -36.02 38.28
CA VAL A 701 16.29 -36.10 37.12
C VAL A 701 16.07 -34.70 36.59
N GLU A 702 16.34 -34.50 35.30
CA GLU A 702 16.11 -33.24 34.61
C GLU A 702 14.75 -33.26 33.90
N PHE A 703 14.00 -32.17 34.06
CA PHE A 703 12.69 -31.95 33.46
C PHE A 703 12.48 -30.45 33.22
N ASN A 704 11.44 -30.08 32.48
CA ASN A 704 11.07 -28.70 32.17
C ASN A 704 12.29 -27.81 31.78
N GLY A 705 12.96 -28.16 30.68
CA GLY A 705 13.94 -27.29 30.01
C GLY A 705 15.27 -27.05 30.73
N GLY A 706 15.57 -27.75 31.82
CA GLY A 706 16.84 -27.66 32.55
C GLY A 706 16.72 -27.63 34.08
N GLN A 707 15.52 -27.82 34.64
CA GLN A 707 15.34 -27.89 36.08
C GLN A 707 15.69 -29.31 36.58
N GLN A 708 16.48 -29.39 37.65
CA GLN A 708 16.91 -30.67 38.24
C GLN A 708 16.21 -30.92 39.57
N GLY A 709 15.55 -32.07 39.67
CA GLY A 709 14.95 -32.57 40.91
C GLY A 709 15.70 -33.79 41.44
N LEU A 710 15.67 -33.96 42.76
CA LEU A 710 16.23 -35.13 43.44
C LEU A 710 15.14 -36.16 43.69
N LEU A 711 15.29 -37.33 43.07
CA LEU A 711 14.56 -38.56 43.39
C LEU A 711 15.37 -39.33 44.44
N HIS A 712 14.98 -39.21 45.72
CA HIS A 712 15.67 -39.82 46.85
C HIS A 712 15.44 -41.34 46.92
N VAL A 713 16.41 -42.10 47.45
CA VAL A 713 16.36 -43.58 47.55
C VAL A 713 15.07 -44.12 48.19
N SER A 714 14.49 -43.41 49.17
CA SER A 714 13.23 -43.79 49.84
C SER A 714 11.96 -43.67 48.99
N GLU A 715 12.04 -42.96 47.86
CA GLU A 715 10.91 -42.56 47.00
C GLU A 715 10.94 -43.24 45.61
N LEU A 716 11.87 -44.17 45.40
CA LEU A 716 12.00 -44.96 44.17
C LEU A 716 11.04 -46.16 44.11
N SER A 717 10.74 -46.82 45.22
CA SER A 717 9.86 -47.99 45.26
C SER A 717 9.07 -48.10 46.56
N HIS A 718 8.10 -49.03 46.59
CA HIS A 718 7.49 -49.53 47.82
C HIS A 718 8.36 -50.59 48.52
N GLU A 719 9.25 -51.24 47.77
CA GLU A 719 10.16 -52.29 48.26
C GLU A 719 11.53 -51.71 48.66
N PRO A 720 12.28 -52.36 49.58
CA PRO A 720 13.57 -51.86 50.04
C PRO A 720 14.65 -51.99 48.95
N VAL A 721 14.96 -50.86 48.30
CA VAL A 721 15.99 -50.77 47.26
C VAL A 721 17.39 -50.75 47.90
N SER A 722 18.24 -51.73 47.56
CA SER A 722 19.61 -51.84 48.08
C SER A 722 20.63 -50.97 47.33
N ARG A 723 20.42 -50.71 46.03
CA ARG A 723 21.23 -49.77 45.23
C ARG A 723 20.34 -49.03 44.23
N VAL A 724 20.51 -47.71 44.12
CA VAL A 724 19.69 -46.87 43.22
C VAL A 724 19.82 -47.32 41.75
N SER A 725 21.02 -47.75 41.34
CA SER A 725 21.34 -48.23 39.99
C SER A 725 20.58 -49.49 39.56
N ASP A 726 20.00 -50.25 40.50
CA ASP A 726 19.21 -51.45 40.19
C ASP A 726 17.76 -51.11 39.76
N VAL A 727 17.32 -49.86 39.97
CA VAL A 727 15.96 -49.38 39.66
C VAL A 727 15.95 -48.29 38.60
N VAL A 728 16.99 -47.45 38.54
CA VAL A 728 17.09 -46.36 37.55
C VAL A 728 18.46 -46.26 36.89
N SER A 729 18.45 -46.18 35.56
CA SER A 729 19.64 -45.99 34.71
C SER A 729 19.77 -44.55 34.24
N VAL A 730 21.00 -44.09 34.01
CA VAL A 730 21.26 -42.78 33.38
C VAL A 730 20.70 -42.78 31.95
N GLY A 731 19.99 -41.71 31.58
CA GLY A 731 19.26 -41.61 30.31
C GLY A 731 17.83 -42.19 30.32
N GLN A 732 17.41 -42.85 31.41
CA GLN A 732 16.05 -43.39 31.52
C GLN A 732 15.01 -42.27 31.70
N GLN A 733 13.91 -42.33 30.95
CA GLN A 733 12.78 -41.42 31.09
C GLN A 733 11.76 -41.96 32.10
N LEU A 734 11.34 -41.13 33.06
CA LEU A 734 10.45 -41.50 34.16
C LEU A 734 9.29 -40.49 34.29
N SER A 735 8.15 -40.95 34.79
CA SER A 735 7.03 -40.07 35.21
C SER A 735 7.03 -39.99 36.74
N LEU A 736 7.21 -38.79 37.29
CA LEU A 736 7.52 -38.55 38.70
C LEU A 736 6.60 -37.48 39.27
N ARG A 737 6.18 -37.64 40.53
CA ARG A 737 5.37 -36.65 41.24
C ARG A 737 6.26 -35.70 42.04
N CYS A 738 5.98 -34.39 41.98
CA CYS A 738 6.56 -33.44 42.93
C CYS A 738 5.95 -33.64 44.32
N ILE A 739 6.79 -33.82 45.34
CA ILE A 739 6.36 -33.87 46.76
C ILE A 739 6.59 -32.51 47.47
N GLY A 740 7.47 -31.66 46.94
CA GLY A 740 7.73 -30.33 47.49
C GLY A 740 9.10 -29.79 47.10
N GLN A 741 9.47 -28.65 47.67
CA GLN A 741 10.82 -28.08 47.55
C GLN A 741 11.57 -28.20 48.88
N ASP A 742 12.90 -28.29 48.82
CA ASP A 742 13.76 -28.27 49.99
C ASP A 742 14.09 -26.85 50.46
N VAL A 743 14.64 -26.70 51.66
CA VAL A 743 15.05 -25.39 52.24
C VAL A 743 16.11 -24.67 51.38
N ARG A 744 16.73 -25.37 50.41
CA ARG A 744 17.68 -24.83 49.43
C ARG A 744 17.09 -24.64 48.02
N GLY A 745 15.77 -24.74 47.85
CA GLY A 745 15.07 -24.60 46.55
C GLY A 745 15.08 -25.84 45.65
N ASN A 746 15.77 -26.92 46.04
CA ASN A 746 15.81 -28.16 45.25
C ASN A 746 14.47 -28.90 45.27
N ILE A 747 13.95 -29.30 44.10
CA ILE A 747 12.68 -30.03 44.00
C ILE A 747 12.84 -31.49 44.43
N LYS A 748 11.91 -31.99 45.26
CA LYS A 748 11.84 -33.38 45.71
C LYS A 748 10.84 -34.16 44.86
N LEU A 749 11.33 -35.20 44.19
CA LEU A 749 10.54 -36.05 43.29
C LEU A 749 10.30 -37.44 43.90
N SER A 750 9.19 -38.07 43.51
CA SER A 750 8.85 -39.45 43.91
C SER A 750 8.26 -40.25 42.76
N LEU A 751 8.75 -41.48 42.60
CA LEU A 751 8.22 -42.50 41.68
C LEU A 751 7.15 -43.35 42.39
N LYS A 752 7.38 -43.63 43.67
CA LYS A 752 6.47 -44.30 44.63
C LYS A 752 5.10 -43.62 44.76
N ALA A 753 5.02 -42.30 44.54
CA ALA A 753 3.76 -41.56 44.53
C ALA A 753 2.97 -41.64 43.21
N VAL A 754 3.50 -42.35 42.20
CA VAL A 754 2.86 -42.62 40.88
C VAL A 754 2.56 -44.11 40.71
N SER A 755 3.41 -45.00 41.26
CA SER A 755 3.17 -46.45 41.27
C SER A 755 1.97 -46.85 42.16
N PRO A 756 1.17 -47.86 41.76
CA PRO A 756 0.12 -48.41 42.62
C PRO A 756 0.72 -49.14 43.83
N ARG A 757 0.09 -49.00 45.00
CA ARG A 757 0.52 -49.67 46.23
C ARG A 757 0.28 -51.18 46.14
N PRO A 758 1.29 -52.04 46.38
CA PRO A 758 1.05 -53.44 46.71
C PRO A 758 0.31 -53.54 48.05
N GLY A 759 -0.78 -54.30 48.11
CA GLY A 759 -1.47 -54.59 49.37
C GLY A 759 -2.42 -53.50 49.89
N THR A 760 -3.42 -53.11 49.10
CA THR A 760 -4.63 -52.45 49.63
C THR A 760 -5.86 -53.16 49.08
N ASP A 761 -6.63 -53.84 49.94
CA ASP A 761 -7.83 -54.58 49.53
C ASP A 761 -8.92 -53.66 48.98
N VAL A 762 -9.39 -53.95 47.76
CA VAL A 762 -10.53 -53.24 47.16
C VAL A 762 -11.83 -53.96 47.53
N LYS A 763 -12.43 -53.54 48.65
CA LYS A 763 -13.82 -53.84 49.03
C LYS A 763 -14.47 -52.62 49.68
N GLY A 764 -15.36 -51.87 49.03
CA GLY A 764 -15.80 -51.95 47.63
C GLY A 764 -17.08 -51.13 47.42
N VAL A 765 -17.37 -50.76 46.17
CA VAL A 765 -18.70 -50.28 45.72
C VAL A 765 -18.99 -50.96 44.39
N VAL A 766 -20.21 -51.46 44.22
CA VAL A 766 -20.62 -52.22 43.03
C VAL A 766 -21.11 -51.28 41.92
N GLU A 767 -20.92 -51.77 40.70
CA GLU A 767 -21.12 -51.18 39.38
C GLU A 767 -22.37 -50.31 39.19
N GLY A 768 -22.20 -49.21 38.46
CA GLY A 768 -23.26 -48.47 37.77
C GLY A 768 -22.68 -47.89 36.46
N SER A 769 -23.09 -48.42 35.30
CA SER A 769 -22.36 -48.27 34.04
C SER A 769 -23.10 -47.49 32.96
N VAL A 770 -22.38 -46.60 32.25
CA VAL A 770 -22.66 -46.15 30.88
C VAL A 770 -21.30 -45.94 30.17
N PRO A 771 -21.09 -46.39 28.92
CA PRO A 771 -19.76 -46.44 28.30
C PRO A 771 -19.44 -45.23 27.40
N VAL A 772 -18.16 -45.10 27.02
CA VAL A 772 -17.70 -44.25 25.90
C VAL A 772 -17.33 -45.13 24.70
N ASN A 773 -17.73 -44.68 23.50
CA ASN A 773 -17.76 -45.47 22.27
C ASN A 773 -16.42 -45.48 21.51
N LYS A 774 -15.96 -46.65 21.02
CA LYS A 774 -15.01 -46.80 19.90
C LYS A 774 -15.26 -48.08 19.11
N GLN A 775 -15.74 -47.92 17.88
CA GLN A 775 -15.83 -48.90 16.79
C GLN A 775 -15.74 -48.12 15.45
N ALA A 776 -15.29 -48.68 14.32
CA ALA A 776 -14.55 -49.92 14.06
C ALA A 776 -13.85 -49.81 12.69
N THR A 777 -13.10 -50.85 12.30
CA THR A 777 -12.61 -51.07 10.93
C THR A 777 -13.61 -51.87 10.08
N ASP A 778 -13.52 -51.74 8.76
CA ASP A 778 -14.47 -52.27 7.75
C ASP A 778 -14.39 -53.78 7.44
N VAL A 779 -15.36 -54.21 6.60
CA VAL A 779 -15.43 -55.44 5.75
C VAL A 779 -15.78 -56.75 6.50
N TRP A 780 -16.94 -57.40 6.28
CA TRP A 780 -17.40 -58.02 5.01
C TRP A 780 -18.94 -58.14 4.91
N ALA A 781 -19.46 -58.51 3.72
CA ALA A 781 -20.88 -58.39 3.33
C ALA A 781 -21.76 -59.65 3.48
N SER A 782 -23.10 -59.51 3.53
CA SER A 782 -24.04 -59.94 2.45
C SER A 782 -25.56 -59.94 2.80
N VAL A 783 -26.36 -59.34 1.91
CA VAL A 783 -27.71 -59.73 1.38
C VAL A 783 -28.84 -60.22 2.32
N GLY A 784 -30.06 -59.64 2.24
CA GLY A 784 -31.26 -60.18 2.92
C GLY A 784 -32.61 -59.39 2.89
N ASP A 785 -33.14 -59.08 1.71
CA ASP A 785 -34.55 -58.79 1.31
C ASP A 785 -35.75 -58.47 2.28
N VAL A 786 -36.55 -57.47 1.85
CA VAL A 786 -38.05 -57.47 1.69
C VAL A 786 -39.03 -57.08 2.85
N SER A 787 -39.57 -55.85 2.72
CA SER A 787 -40.99 -55.39 2.90
C SER A 787 -41.63 -55.07 4.27
N ASN A 788 -42.52 -54.04 4.24
CA ASN A 788 -43.67 -53.69 5.11
C ASN A 788 -43.45 -53.54 6.64
N GLY A 789 -44.17 -52.66 7.37
CA GLY A 789 -45.16 -51.63 6.99
C GLY A 789 -45.96 -51.13 8.22
N GLN A 790 -46.81 -50.13 8.00
CA GLN A 790 -47.89 -49.63 8.90
C GLN A 790 -47.54 -48.82 10.19
N ASN A 791 -48.11 -47.61 10.23
CA ASN A 791 -48.56 -46.83 11.41
C ASN A 791 -49.76 -47.55 12.10
N PRO A 792 -50.24 -47.22 13.34
CA PRO A 792 -50.57 -45.84 13.75
C PRO A 792 -50.64 -45.43 15.26
N GLU A 793 -51.02 -44.14 15.44
CA GLU A 793 -51.96 -43.59 16.45
C GLU A 793 -51.53 -43.01 17.82
N LEU A 794 -52.41 -42.13 18.33
CA LEU A 794 -52.30 -41.18 19.45
C LEU A 794 -53.66 -41.07 20.18
N PRO A 795 -53.67 -40.75 21.50
CA PRO A 795 -54.45 -39.59 21.98
C PRO A 795 -53.72 -38.74 23.06
N MET A 796 -53.79 -37.40 23.16
CA MET A 796 -54.93 -36.48 23.45
C MET A 796 -55.57 -36.71 24.84
N ARG A 797 -55.66 -35.79 25.84
CA ARG A 797 -55.55 -34.30 25.99
C ARG A 797 -54.78 -33.94 27.32
N LYS A 798 -54.87 -32.83 28.09
CA LYS A 798 -55.76 -31.63 28.22
C LYS A 798 -55.02 -30.44 28.91
N ASN A 799 -55.63 -29.26 28.85
CA ASN A 799 -55.34 -27.97 29.52
C ASN A 799 -54.98 -28.09 31.03
N GLU A 800 -54.31 -27.13 31.69
CA GLU A 800 -54.80 -25.76 32.02
C GLU A 800 -53.65 -24.85 32.58
N THR A 801 -53.92 -23.55 32.81
CA THR A 801 -53.03 -22.51 33.40
C THR A 801 -53.91 -21.54 34.26
N PRO A 802 -53.41 -20.53 35.04
CA PRO A 802 -52.06 -19.93 35.09
C PRO A 802 -51.51 -19.49 36.50
N GLY A 803 -50.27 -18.97 36.55
CA GLY A 803 -49.95 -17.80 37.41
C GLY A 803 -48.60 -17.74 38.17
N VAL A 804 -48.06 -16.50 38.26
CA VAL A 804 -47.19 -15.92 39.31
C VAL A 804 -45.64 -16.14 39.29
N ASN A 805 -44.97 -15.11 38.77
CA ASN A 805 -43.76 -14.39 39.27
C ASN A 805 -42.38 -15.06 39.51
N SER A 806 -41.48 -14.82 38.54
CA SER A 806 -40.18 -14.10 38.65
C SER A 806 -39.10 -14.47 39.70
N SER A 807 -37.88 -14.73 39.20
CA SER A 807 -36.63 -14.15 39.74
C SER A 807 -35.52 -14.15 38.67
N THR A 808 -34.84 -13.03 38.43
CA THR A 808 -33.61 -12.91 37.63
C THR A 808 -32.39 -12.67 38.51
N SER A 809 -31.21 -13.14 38.08
CA SER A 809 -29.92 -12.73 38.65
C SER A 809 -28.90 -12.59 37.52
N SER A 810 -28.26 -11.42 37.41
CA SER A 810 -27.29 -11.10 36.37
C SER A 810 -26.32 -10.01 36.82
N THR A 811 -25.01 -10.22 36.63
CA THR A 811 -23.95 -9.21 36.79
C THR A 811 -22.68 -9.67 36.07
N PRO A 812 -21.81 -8.77 35.57
CA PRO A 812 -22.13 -7.46 34.99
C PRO A 812 -21.36 -7.20 33.67
N ALA A 813 -21.67 -6.09 33.00
CA ALA A 813 -20.82 -5.49 31.98
C ALA A 813 -20.32 -4.11 32.47
N VAL A 814 -19.12 -3.71 32.06
CA VAL A 814 -18.49 -2.43 32.46
C VAL A 814 -18.73 -1.37 31.38
N LEU A 815 -18.99 -0.14 31.80
CA LEU A 815 -19.31 0.99 30.91
C LEU A 815 -18.59 2.25 31.41
N ILE A 816 -17.93 2.98 30.52
CA ILE A 816 -17.11 4.16 30.83
C ILE A 816 -17.89 5.42 30.40
N ARG A 817 -17.90 6.45 31.26
CA ARG A 817 -18.60 7.73 31.05
C ARG A 817 -17.65 8.83 30.56
N SER A 818 -18.19 9.90 29.99
CA SER A 818 -17.44 11.12 29.64
C SER A 818 -17.25 12.05 30.84
N ALA A 819 -16.27 12.95 30.76
CA ALA A 819 -15.95 13.88 31.85
C ALA A 819 -17.05 14.92 32.14
N ALA A 820 -17.92 15.23 31.17
CA ALA A 820 -19.04 16.17 31.35
C ALA A 820 -20.25 15.53 32.07
N GLU A 821 -20.36 14.19 32.05
CA GLU A 821 -21.45 13.46 32.71
C GLU A 821 -21.22 13.27 34.23
N CYS A 822 -20.06 13.66 34.75
CA CYS A 822 -19.75 13.60 36.18
C CYS A 822 -20.22 14.83 36.96
N ASP A 823 -20.26 16.02 36.34
CA ASP A 823 -20.42 17.30 37.05
C ASP A 823 -21.89 17.72 37.30
N GLU A 824 -22.86 17.06 36.67
CA GLU A 824 -24.30 17.37 36.82
C GLU A 824 -25.04 16.43 37.79
N GLU A 825 -24.57 15.19 38.03
CA GLU A 825 -25.29 14.21 38.90
C GLU A 825 -25.29 14.59 40.40
N GLU A 826 -24.47 15.53 40.88
CA GLU A 826 -24.53 15.99 42.29
C GLU A 826 -25.67 16.99 42.59
N LYS A 827 -26.27 17.65 41.59
CA LYS A 827 -27.02 18.90 41.82
C LYS A 827 -28.54 18.82 41.94
N ALA A 828 -29.20 17.85 41.30
CA ALA A 828 -30.62 18.04 40.92
C ALA A 828 -31.55 16.82 41.08
N SER A 829 -31.53 16.15 42.24
CA SER A 829 -32.57 15.19 42.69
C SER A 829 -32.70 13.90 41.83
N GLY A 830 -33.27 12.78 42.29
CA GLY A 830 -34.16 12.58 43.42
C GLY A 830 -35.63 12.45 42.94
N PHE A 831 -36.08 11.21 42.76
CA PHE A 831 -37.45 10.81 42.43
C PHE A 831 -38.05 11.26 41.07
N SER A 832 -38.04 10.31 40.14
CA SER A 832 -39.21 9.76 39.43
C SER A 832 -40.61 10.32 39.79
N GLN A 833 -41.64 10.28 38.91
CA GLN A 833 -41.99 9.12 38.08
C GLN A 833 -43.08 9.37 37.01
N SER A 834 -43.08 8.53 35.96
CA SER A 834 -44.22 8.20 35.06
C SER A 834 -44.57 9.23 33.95
N SER A 835 -45.19 8.85 32.82
CA SER A 835 -46.03 7.65 32.61
C SER A 835 -46.18 7.17 31.14
N LYS A 836 -46.35 5.84 30.98
CA LYS A 836 -47.31 5.10 30.08
C LYS A 836 -47.20 5.24 28.53
N SER A 837 -47.55 4.24 27.70
CA SER A 837 -47.92 2.81 27.89
C SER A 837 -48.10 2.04 26.56
N THR A 838 -48.25 0.69 26.63
CA THR A 838 -49.01 -0.18 25.66
C THR A 838 -48.45 -0.33 24.21
N LEU A 839 -48.65 -1.37 23.37
CA LEU A 839 -49.30 -2.70 23.31
C LEU A 839 -48.49 -3.59 22.27
N LYS A 840 -49.04 -4.61 21.59
CA LYS A 840 -49.09 -6.04 22.00
C LYS A 840 -49.61 -6.94 20.84
N SER A 841 -49.22 -8.23 20.82
CA SER A 841 -49.86 -9.37 20.06
C SER A 841 -49.82 -9.34 18.51
N THR A 842 -50.17 -10.40 17.73
CA THR A 842 -49.80 -11.85 17.68
C THR A 842 -50.29 -12.47 16.34
N LEU A 843 -49.84 -13.70 16.00
CA LEU A 843 -50.49 -14.70 15.11
C LEU A 843 -50.40 -14.52 13.58
N ALA A 844 -50.73 -15.59 12.83
CA ALA A 844 -50.31 -15.80 11.42
C ALA A 844 -51.14 -16.82 10.61
N SER A 845 -50.85 -16.87 9.29
CA SER A 845 -50.82 -18.04 8.37
C SER A 845 -51.99 -18.38 7.41
N LYS A 846 -51.62 -19.04 6.30
CA LYS A 846 -52.40 -19.81 5.28
C LYS A 846 -53.12 -18.95 4.22
N SER A 847 -53.34 -19.42 2.97
CA SER A 847 -53.24 -20.77 2.33
C SER A 847 -52.80 -20.64 0.84
N ASN A 848 -52.63 -21.64 -0.05
CA ASN A 848 -52.90 -23.09 -0.04
C ASN A 848 -52.12 -23.88 -1.14
N SER A 849 -52.29 -25.22 -1.16
CA SER A 849 -52.24 -26.14 -2.33
C SER A 849 -50.91 -26.73 -2.85
N LYS A 850 -51.06 -27.88 -3.55
CA LYS A 850 -50.08 -28.85 -4.09
C LYS A 850 -50.83 -29.68 -5.18
N PRO A 851 -50.21 -30.28 -6.22
CA PRO A 851 -49.74 -31.68 -6.06
C PRO A 851 -48.64 -32.26 -7.04
N LYS A 852 -47.95 -33.29 -6.54
CA LYS A 852 -47.55 -34.58 -7.18
C LYS A 852 -46.77 -34.67 -8.54
N LYS A 853 -45.56 -35.26 -8.40
CA LYS A 853 -45.02 -36.50 -9.05
C LYS A 853 -44.52 -36.52 -10.53
N SER A 854 -43.53 -37.43 -10.70
CA SER A 854 -43.19 -38.30 -11.86
C SER A 854 -42.58 -37.68 -13.12
N THR A 855 -41.74 -38.35 -13.93
CA THR A 855 -40.85 -39.56 -13.82
C THR A 855 -39.96 -39.55 -15.10
N SER A 856 -39.01 -40.49 -15.25
CA SER A 856 -38.22 -40.83 -16.48
C SER A 856 -37.19 -39.78 -16.93
N GLN A 857 -36.13 -40.09 -17.68
CA GLN A 857 -35.22 -41.25 -17.92
C GLN A 857 -34.52 -40.98 -19.27
N SER A 858 -33.54 -41.79 -19.66
CA SER A 858 -32.72 -41.70 -20.89
C SER A 858 -31.79 -40.48 -20.99
N ASP A 859 -30.53 -40.61 -21.43
CA ASP A 859 -29.77 -41.85 -21.57
C ASP A 859 -28.26 -41.67 -21.37
N PHE A 860 -27.58 -42.81 -21.21
CA PHE A 860 -26.12 -42.94 -21.07
C PHE A 860 -25.49 -43.38 -22.41
N PHE A 861 -24.15 -43.49 -22.44
CA PHE A 861 -23.31 -44.02 -23.54
C PHE A 861 -23.15 -43.14 -24.80
N SER A 862 -22.06 -43.27 -25.58
CA SER A 862 -20.65 -43.57 -25.25
C SER A 862 -19.72 -43.37 -26.45
N SER A 863 -18.41 -43.44 -26.18
CA SER A 863 -17.41 -44.18 -26.97
C SER A 863 -17.02 -43.76 -28.40
N THR A 864 -15.70 -43.61 -28.55
CA THR A 864 -14.84 -44.15 -29.62
C THR A 864 -14.75 -43.50 -31.01
N ASN A 865 -13.66 -42.73 -31.17
CA ASN A 865 -12.41 -43.12 -31.87
C ASN A 865 -12.32 -43.23 -33.41
N ILE A 866 -11.16 -42.75 -33.91
CA ILE A 866 -10.43 -43.14 -35.16
C ILE A 866 -11.07 -42.76 -36.51
N GLN A 867 -10.49 -41.77 -37.19
CA GLN A 867 -9.60 -41.90 -38.38
C GLN A 867 -8.92 -40.52 -38.60
N LYS A 868 -7.59 -40.37 -38.64
CA LYS A 868 -6.60 -40.75 -39.69
C LYS A 868 -6.79 -40.07 -41.05
N SER A 869 -5.93 -39.08 -41.34
CA SER A 869 -5.47 -38.78 -42.70
C SER A 869 -4.05 -38.21 -42.67
N THR A 870 -3.13 -38.85 -43.38
CA THR A 870 -1.72 -38.42 -43.54
C THR A 870 -1.45 -37.98 -44.97
N SER A 871 -0.73 -36.87 -45.16
CA SER A 871 -0.06 -36.56 -46.43
C SER A 871 1.25 -35.82 -46.16
N PHE A 872 2.31 -36.25 -46.84
CA PHE A 872 3.66 -35.69 -46.77
C PHE A 872 4.09 -35.29 -48.19
N SER A 873 5.29 -34.69 -48.34
CA SER A 873 5.95 -34.35 -49.62
C SER A 873 5.39 -33.08 -50.33
N GLN A 874 6.17 -32.31 -51.10
CA GLN A 874 7.64 -32.35 -51.31
C GLN A 874 8.21 -31.04 -51.91
N ARG A 875 9.54 -30.91 -51.79
CA ARG A 875 10.48 -30.20 -52.71
C ARG A 875 10.67 -28.68 -52.64
N GLU A 876 11.85 -28.30 -53.18
CA GLU A 876 12.48 -26.98 -53.41
C GLU A 876 12.23 -25.83 -52.39
N ARG A 877 13.22 -25.19 -51.75
CA ARG A 877 14.69 -25.22 -51.83
C ARG A 877 15.29 -24.78 -53.18
N GLU A 878 15.56 -23.48 -53.36
CA GLU A 878 16.92 -22.91 -53.55
C GLU A 878 16.97 -21.40 -53.92
N LYS A 879 17.97 -20.68 -53.37
CA LYS A 879 18.72 -19.51 -53.95
C LYS A 879 17.93 -18.20 -54.26
N LEU A 880 18.53 -17.00 -54.39
CA LEU A 880 19.87 -16.43 -54.10
C LEU A 880 19.72 -15.37 -52.94
N ALA A 881 20.72 -14.80 -52.24
CA ALA A 881 22.04 -14.22 -52.61
C ALA A 881 21.92 -12.97 -53.53
N GLU A 882 22.79 -11.95 -53.54
CA GLU A 882 24.15 -11.73 -52.97
C GLU A 882 24.19 -10.36 -52.20
N CYS A 883 25.22 -9.92 -51.47
CA CYS A 883 26.61 -9.58 -51.85
C CYS A 883 27.45 -9.34 -50.56
N LEU A 884 28.78 -9.53 -50.48
CA LEU A 884 29.82 -9.80 -51.49
C LEU A 884 30.76 -10.98 -51.12
N PHE A 885 31.53 -11.44 -52.11
CA PHE A 885 32.63 -12.43 -52.12
C PHE A 885 33.87 -12.01 -51.29
N GLY A 886 34.89 -12.84 -51.02
CA GLY A 886 35.24 -14.23 -51.42
C GLY A 886 36.40 -14.75 -50.51
N THR A 887 37.11 -15.87 -50.72
CA THR A 887 37.13 -16.93 -51.77
C THR A 887 37.87 -18.18 -51.20
N GLU A 888 37.73 -19.32 -51.88
CA GLU A 888 38.60 -20.53 -52.04
C GLU A 888 40.03 -20.52 -51.41
N ASP A 889 40.72 -21.62 -51.03
CA ASP A 889 40.48 -23.08 -50.81
C ASP A 889 41.76 -23.67 -50.12
N GLY A 890 41.97 -24.96 -49.80
CA GLY A 890 41.18 -26.21 -49.87
C GLY A 890 42.07 -27.48 -49.93
N ASP A 891 42.12 -28.29 -48.85
CA ASP A 891 42.76 -29.63 -48.66
C ASP A 891 44.29 -29.80 -48.98
N GLU A 892 45.09 -30.71 -48.38
CA GLU A 892 44.89 -31.77 -47.37
C GLU A 892 46.21 -32.06 -46.55
N ASP A 893 46.27 -33.19 -45.83
CA ASP A 893 47.48 -33.96 -45.42
C ASP A 893 48.41 -33.52 -44.25
N ASN A 894 47.88 -33.66 -43.02
CA ASN A 894 48.35 -34.69 -42.07
C ASN A 894 49.88 -34.95 -41.84
N LYS A 895 50.49 -34.30 -40.82
CA LYS A 895 51.16 -35.01 -39.69
C LYS A 895 51.71 -34.11 -38.55
N GLY A 896 51.12 -34.29 -37.37
CA GLY A 896 51.84 -34.36 -36.08
C GLY A 896 52.76 -33.21 -35.65
N THR A 897 52.21 -32.20 -34.97
CA THR A 897 52.90 -31.57 -33.83
C THR A 897 51.91 -31.25 -32.71
N ARG A 898 52.32 -31.46 -31.46
CA ARG A 898 51.48 -31.36 -30.26
C ARG A 898 51.33 -29.89 -29.83
N ALA A 899 50.21 -29.27 -30.16
CA ALA A 899 49.83 -27.94 -29.69
C ALA A 899 48.62 -28.04 -28.74
N GLU A 900 48.82 -27.75 -27.46
CA GLU A 900 47.73 -27.67 -26.48
C GLU A 900 46.96 -26.36 -26.72
N ALA A 901 45.75 -26.48 -27.27
CA ALA A 901 44.93 -25.33 -27.65
C ALA A 901 44.39 -24.59 -26.41
N ILE A 902 45.11 -23.54 -26.00
CA ILE A 902 44.71 -22.67 -24.89
C ILE A 902 43.33 -22.07 -25.18
N VAL A 903 42.31 -22.50 -24.44
CA VAL A 903 40.92 -22.10 -24.62
C VAL A 903 40.76 -20.61 -24.25
N SER A 904 40.64 -19.75 -25.25
CA SER A 904 40.32 -18.34 -25.04
C SER A 904 38.81 -18.10 -25.00
N ALA A 905 38.39 -17.10 -24.22
CA ALA A 905 36.97 -16.84 -23.94
C ALA A 905 36.09 -16.49 -25.16
N LYS A 906 36.70 -16.17 -26.31
CA LYS A 906 35.99 -15.92 -27.57
C LYS A 906 35.62 -17.19 -28.34
N ASN A 907 36.22 -18.34 -28.02
CA ASN A 907 36.11 -19.56 -28.82
C ASN A 907 35.26 -20.68 -28.17
N LEU A 908 34.82 -20.53 -26.92
CA LEU A 908 34.00 -21.52 -26.24
C LEU A 908 32.56 -21.51 -26.79
N LYS A 909 32.20 -22.50 -27.59
CA LYS A 909 30.85 -22.66 -28.15
C LYS A 909 30.04 -23.70 -27.38
N LEU A 910 28.71 -23.66 -27.53
CA LEU A 910 27.86 -24.76 -27.06
C LEU A 910 28.30 -26.07 -27.73
N GLY A 911 28.42 -27.13 -26.92
CA GLY A 911 28.88 -28.44 -27.36
C GLY A 911 30.40 -28.65 -27.40
N THR A 912 31.23 -27.61 -27.22
CA THR A 912 32.69 -27.78 -27.09
C THR A 912 33.03 -28.66 -25.89
N LYS A 913 33.84 -29.71 -26.11
CA LYS A 913 34.45 -30.53 -25.04
C LYS A 913 35.78 -29.90 -24.60
N VAL A 914 36.03 -29.83 -23.30
CA VAL A 914 37.25 -29.27 -22.69
C VAL A 914 37.66 -30.15 -21.50
N ALA A 915 38.97 -30.33 -21.27
CA ALA A 915 39.47 -30.90 -20.03
C ALA A 915 39.54 -29.81 -18.96
N ALA A 916 38.84 -30.00 -17.84
CA ALA A 916 38.63 -28.99 -16.81
C ALA A 916 39.07 -29.50 -15.43
N LYS A 917 39.60 -28.62 -14.58
CA LYS A 917 40.04 -28.99 -13.22
C LYS A 917 39.02 -28.59 -12.17
N VAL A 918 38.78 -29.43 -11.16
CA VAL A 918 37.91 -29.09 -10.02
C VAL A 918 38.56 -27.99 -9.19
N TYR A 919 38.03 -26.76 -9.29
CA TYR A 919 38.52 -25.58 -8.57
C TYR A 919 37.87 -25.43 -7.20
N GLN A 920 36.56 -25.75 -7.08
CA GLN A 920 35.86 -25.73 -5.80
C GLN A 920 34.64 -26.66 -5.81
N VAL A 921 34.58 -27.57 -4.84
CA VAL A 921 33.38 -28.38 -4.56
C VAL A 921 32.37 -27.55 -3.75
N ARG A 922 31.07 -27.62 -4.08
CA ARG A 922 29.98 -26.95 -3.36
C ARG A 922 28.82 -27.92 -3.11
N ALA A 923 27.93 -27.58 -2.18
CA ALA A 923 26.84 -28.46 -1.74
C ALA A 923 25.93 -29.03 -2.86
N HIS A 924 25.79 -28.31 -3.98
CA HIS A 924 24.92 -28.67 -5.11
C HIS A 924 25.63 -28.64 -6.49
N GLY A 925 26.97 -28.69 -6.52
CA GLY A 925 27.73 -28.73 -7.77
C GLY A 925 29.21 -28.40 -7.64
N LEU A 926 29.91 -28.35 -8.77
CA LEU A 926 31.33 -28.02 -8.87
C LEU A 926 31.54 -26.69 -9.59
N VAL A 927 32.52 -25.91 -9.12
CA VAL A 927 33.16 -24.85 -9.91
C VAL A 927 34.41 -25.47 -10.55
N LEU A 928 34.49 -25.40 -11.87
CA LEU A 928 35.57 -25.99 -12.66
C LEU A 928 36.38 -24.88 -13.34
N ASP A 929 37.70 -25.02 -13.39
CA ASP A 929 38.56 -24.18 -14.24
C ASP A 929 38.67 -24.83 -15.63
N LEU A 930 38.28 -24.09 -16.67
CA LEU A 930 38.28 -24.54 -18.06
C LEU A 930 39.57 -24.14 -18.80
N GLY A 931 40.56 -23.57 -18.09
CA GLY A 931 41.71 -22.92 -18.68
C GLY A 931 41.43 -21.48 -19.10
N GLY A 932 42.49 -20.74 -19.44
CA GLY A 932 42.38 -19.35 -19.91
C GLY A 932 41.78 -18.35 -18.90
N GLY A 933 41.66 -18.72 -17.62
CA GLY A 933 40.97 -17.94 -16.58
C GLY A 933 39.44 -18.08 -16.59
N ILE A 934 38.88 -18.98 -17.40
CA ILE A 934 37.44 -19.19 -17.55
C ILE A 934 36.97 -20.21 -16.51
N ARG A 935 35.95 -19.85 -15.72
CA ARG A 935 35.32 -20.78 -14.76
C ARG A 935 33.98 -21.26 -15.28
N GLY A 936 33.78 -22.58 -15.29
CA GLY A 936 32.51 -23.22 -15.57
C GLY A 936 31.81 -23.71 -14.31
N MET A 937 30.52 -24.03 -14.43
CA MET A 937 29.72 -24.64 -13.37
C MET A 937 29.13 -25.98 -13.82
N TYR A 938 29.36 -27.03 -13.05
CA TYR A 938 28.62 -28.29 -13.14
C TYR A 938 27.65 -28.37 -11.96
N ARG A 939 26.42 -28.84 -12.19
CA ARG A 939 25.40 -29.08 -11.15
C ARG A 939 25.26 -30.59 -10.96
N PHE A 940 25.16 -31.04 -9.71
CA PHE A 940 24.84 -32.44 -9.45
C PHE A 940 23.39 -32.73 -9.83
N GLU A 941 23.17 -33.77 -10.63
CA GLU A 941 21.84 -34.28 -10.95
C GLU A 941 21.51 -35.46 -10.02
N ASN A 942 20.23 -35.61 -9.65
CA ASN A 942 19.70 -36.75 -8.88
C ASN A 942 20.41 -37.13 -7.56
N ASN A 943 21.05 -36.17 -6.88
CA ASN A 943 21.76 -36.36 -5.59
C ASN A 943 22.96 -37.34 -5.61
N GLU A 944 23.41 -37.83 -6.77
CA GLU A 944 24.60 -38.68 -6.88
C GLU A 944 25.89 -37.88 -6.64
N LYS A 945 26.28 -37.74 -5.37
CA LYS A 945 27.61 -37.29 -5.00
C LYS A 945 28.63 -38.40 -5.27
N LYS A 946 29.27 -38.33 -6.44
CA LYS A 946 30.63 -38.86 -6.61
C LYS A 946 31.59 -37.96 -5.81
N ASP A 947 32.54 -38.54 -5.09
CA ASP A 947 33.48 -37.81 -4.24
C ASP A 947 34.59 -37.16 -5.06
N PHE A 948 34.28 -35.99 -5.64
CA PHE A 948 35.26 -35.15 -6.35
C PHE A 948 36.17 -34.40 -5.38
N VAL A 949 37.47 -34.40 -5.65
CA VAL A 949 38.50 -33.68 -4.90
C VAL A 949 38.94 -32.42 -5.66
N VAL A 950 39.34 -31.37 -4.95
CA VAL A 950 39.88 -30.15 -5.58
C VAL A 950 41.23 -30.47 -6.21
N GLY A 951 41.30 -30.34 -7.54
CA GLY A 951 42.45 -30.73 -8.36
C GLY A 951 42.12 -31.74 -9.46
N ASP A 952 41.04 -32.51 -9.32
CA ASP A 952 40.67 -33.58 -10.28
C ASP A 952 40.46 -33.05 -11.70
N GLU A 953 40.93 -33.79 -12.70
CA GLU A 953 40.73 -33.50 -14.12
C GLU A 953 39.50 -34.25 -14.67
N LEU A 954 38.57 -33.50 -15.26
CA LEU A 954 37.28 -33.97 -15.75
C LEU A 954 37.08 -33.54 -17.21
N LEU A 955 36.65 -34.46 -18.07
CA LEU A 955 36.25 -34.11 -19.43
C LEU A 955 34.81 -33.59 -19.41
N VAL A 956 34.61 -32.32 -19.79
CA VAL A 956 33.31 -31.64 -19.69
C VAL A 956 32.89 -31.03 -21.02
N LYS A 957 31.57 -30.94 -21.25
CA LYS A 957 30.97 -30.36 -22.44
C LYS A 957 30.18 -29.11 -22.06
N CYS A 958 30.42 -27.98 -22.74
CA CYS A 958 29.61 -26.78 -22.55
C CYS A 958 28.16 -27.05 -22.97
N SER A 959 27.21 -27.01 -22.03
CA SER A 959 25.81 -27.38 -22.25
C SER A 959 24.90 -26.16 -22.42
N SER A 960 25.17 -25.08 -21.68
CA SER A 960 24.47 -23.79 -21.80
C SER A 960 25.33 -22.65 -21.22
N PHE A 961 24.88 -21.40 -21.36
CA PHE A 961 25.45 -20.27 -20.64
C PHE A 961 24.40 -19.68 -19.70
N THR A 962 24.81 -19.31 -18.50
CA THR A 962 23.96 -18.51 -17.59
C THR A 962 23.73 -17.11 -18.15
N GLY A 963 22.68 -16.42 -17.70
CA GLY A 963 22.42 -15.00 -18.04
C GLY A 963 23.50 -13.99 -17.58
N LYS A 964 24.62 -14.46 -17.01
CA LYS A 964 25.84 -13.67 -16.72
C LYS A 964 27.05 -14.10 -17.56
N GLY A 965 26.85 -14.89 -18.62
CA GLY A 965 27.91 -15.37 -19.51
C GLY A 965 28.79 -16.49 -18.94
N ILE A 966 28.52 -16.99 -17.73
CA ILE A 966 29.26 -18.11 -17.14
C ILE A 966 28.80 -19.41 -17.81
N PRO A 967 29.70 -20.25 -18.38
CA PRO A 967 29.34 -21.53 -18.98
C PRO A 967 28.87 -22.52 -17.92
N VAL A 968 27.72 -23.14 -18.19
CA VAL A 968 27.28 -24.37 -17.53
C VAL A 968 27.79 -25.53 -18.36
N VAL A 969 28.37 -26.53 -17.70
CA VAL A 969 28.93 -27.71 -18.35
C VAL A 969 28.26 -28.97 -17.82
N SER A 970 28.17 -30.00 -18.65
CA SER A 970 27.91 -31.38 -18.21
C SER A 970 29.22 -32.15 -18.16
N LEU A 971 29.28 -33.19 -17.33
CA LEU A 971 30.28 -34.24 -17.54
C LEU A 971 30.09 -34.87 -18.93
N VAL A 972 31.16 -35.40 -19.49
CA VAL A 972 31.13 -36.35 -20.60
C VAL A 972 31.53 -37.68 -19.99
N ASP A 973 30.62 -38.66 -20.01
CA ASP A 973 30.97 -40.02 -19.60
C ASP A 973 32.12 -40.55 -20.48
N SER A 974 33.10 -41.18 -19.82
CA SER A 974 34.41 -41.57 -20.35
C SER A 974 34.42 -42.99 -20.89
#